data_AF-A0A5K7YXQ7-F1
#
_entry.id   AF-A0A5K7YXQ7-F1
#
_cell.length_a   1.000
_cell.length_b   1.000
_cell.length_c   1.000
_cell.angle_alpha   90.00
_cell.angle_beta   90.00
_cell.angle_gamma   90.00
#
_symmetry.space_group_name_H-M   'P 1'
#
loop_
_entity.id
_entity.type
_entity.pdbx_description
1 polymer ?
#
loop_
_entity_poly.entity_id
_entity_poly.type
_entity_poly.pdbx_seq_one_letter_code
_entity_poly.pdbx_strand_id
1 'polypeptide(L)'
;MKIEQTTVPPTVDACQLTCPQAKVTLAPTETDSRSRVPIIGKDDDGGRPTAIHPGELCAKFREERSLFGYTPHVLKSGIQKYGRRNKLMNGLWCLVEMDLFSLLEWDGPTLEAYLKEHPGESRINVQRSAQRLRTNMANRLVVMMSEEVSISAWWMPIKMLDLYQKWWATRDTPESRKHLVDIYRYLLSQRMIRLISDLHSVYLIPPDYVKPKQMNDLVRIHRGIKTLHPALYTDQSSVGEIDWDLDDYPANLRPCIEGIVYNLEAGSDHVFFWINQLCDRERRDGVGEYQYLKAVWSVLHRFIDRHPGQEFVRESISALEWFFKKMTHQEKPIYLYHAILLLVRRQQIDWEAKAPHIDTPIAEVESLYAFHLAGRKRPMDDYILDLHTRRGKRSGNCLENFAMEGAYIERENVDFLRPEYREIYVTLKQELDLYRNKGLEEQQKRWPLRKLACRVGVPIQSLSSTAMARIKKAPHAKLKTAVYKKPVHIVGDLVYKGPYTFDVPRFINNLRFTYALQVLEERLSLPEWLRASLPWQCIDYDGNDGYFLAAPNVGKTGSIPFKIASSKLEANVPVVTKGGCVRRVADIESNGQMTNEAKRIVLQHLYFRFLLGIGDSGTHQILIREDYKTSGRFLAGVDIEERRGVKENGSRLDHLFKKAPSKFQRSMYAPVVDQIRAIGHHHLDPDTLGRLSAVGIDPESVKKNIGVWEGLKPF
;
A
#
# COMPACT_ATOMS: atom_id res chain seq x y z
N MET A 1 -67.40 -34.37 31.38
CA MET A 1 -68.43 -33.78 30.50
C MET A 1 -67.71 -32.71 29.68
N LYS A 2 -67.45 -32.88 28.36
CA LYS A 2 -68.40 -32.68 27.22
C LYS A 2 -69.11 -31.32 27.36
N ILE A 3 -69.11 -30.34 26.44
CA ILE A 3 -68.99 -30.21 24.97
C ILE A 3 -68.79 -28.67 24.74
N GLU A 4 -67.84 -28.19 23.90
CA GLU A 4 -68.05 -27.59 22.55
C GLU A 4 -69.08 -26.42 22.52
N GLN A 5 -68.92 -25.26 21.85
CA GLN A 5 -68.37 -24.98 20.51
C GLN A 5 -68.24 -23.45 20.28
N THR A 6 -67.18 -23.04 19.55
CA THR A 6 -67.06 -21.94 18.54
C THR A 6 -67.69 -20.55 18.73
N THR A 7 -66.86 -19.50 18.60
CA THR A 7 -67.03 -18.39 17.61
C THR A 7 -65.76 -17.51 17.51
N VAL A 8 -65.27 -17.32 16.29
CA VAL A 8 -64.32 -16.31 15.74
C VAL A 8 -65.22 -15.28 15.00
N PRO A 9 -64.98 -13.95 14.79
CA PRO A 9 -63.76 -13.17 14.40
C PRO A 9 -63.64 -11.78 15.14
N PRO A 10 -62.82 -10.76 14.74
CA PRO A 10 -62.08 -10.55 13.47
C PRO A 10 -60.59 -10.17 13.55
N THR A 11 -59.93 -10.58 12.46
CA THR A 11 -58.65 -10.09 11.93
C THR A 11 -58.74 -8.62 11.53
N VAL A 12 -57.77 -7.83 12.00
CA VAL A 12 -57.48 -6.47 11.51
C VAL A 12 -56.35 -6.57 10.49
N ASP A 13 -56.56 -5.91 9.37
CA ASP A 13 -55.75 -5.93 8.15
C ASP A 13 -54.27 -5.63 8.36
N ALA A 14 -53.44 -6.59 7.94
CA ALA A 14 -52.02 -6.37 7.70
C ALA A 14 -51.84 -5.66 6.35
N CYS A 15 -51.31 -4.46 6.40
CA CYS A 15 -50.96 -3.62 5.27
C CYS A 15 -49.90 -4.32 4.39
N GLN A 16 -50.34 -4.86 3.26
CA GLN A 16 -49.46 -5.38 2.21
C GLN A 16 -48.83 -4.21 1.45
N LEU A 17 -47.56 -3.90 1.75
CA LEU A 17 -46.71 -3.11 0.84
C LEU A 17 -46.31 -3.99 -0.34
N THR A 18 -47.21 -4.10 -1.31
CA THR A 18 -46.90 -4.61 -2.64
C THR A 18 -46.13 -3.55 -3.40
N CYS A 19 -44.90 -3.89 -3.79
CA CYS A 19 -44.09 -3.10 -4.71
C CYS A 19 -44.77 -3.09 -6.09
N PRO A 20 -45.14 -1.94 -6.68
CA PRO A 20 -45.77 -1.94 -7.99
C PRO A 20 -44.72 -2.33 -9.04
N GLN A 21 -44.81 -3.56 -9.54
CA GLN A 21 -44.23 -3.90 -10.83
C GLN A 21 -44.99 -3.14 -11.90
N ALA A 22 -44.45 -2.01 -12.33
CA ALA A 22 -44.86 -1.35 -13.56
C ALA A 22 -44.49 -2.27 -14.75
N LYS A 23 -45.42 -3.15 -15.13
CA LYS A 23 -45.50 -3.64 -16.50
C LYS A 23 -45.96 -2.47 -17.36
N VAL A 24 -45.01 -1.79 -17.98
CA VAL A 24 -45.29 -0.85 -19.06
C VAL A 24 -45.67 -1.70 -20.28
N THR A 25 -46.97 -1.92 -20.46
CA THR A 25 -47.54 -2.37 -21.73
C THR A 25 -47.62 -1.15 -22.63
N LEU A 26 -46.67 -0.96 -23.55
CA LEU A 26 -46.77 0.05 -24.60
C LEU A 26 -47.83 -0.42 -25.60
N ALA A 27 -48.99 0.24 -25.58
CA ALA A 27 -49.86 0.28 -26.76
C ALA A 27 -49.13 1.03 -27.89
N PRO A 28 -49.34 0.67 -29.16
CA PRO A 28 -48.67 1.32 -30.28
C PRO A 28 -49.28 2.71 -30.46
N THR A 29 -48.62 3.73 -29.92
CA THR A 29 -48.90 5.12 -30.29
C THR A 29 -48.12 5.48 -31.54
N GLU A 30 -48.82 6.21 -32.41
CA GLU A 30 -48.41 6.67 -33.72
C GLU A 30 -46.99 7.26 -33.72
N THR A 31 -46.28 6.97 -34.81
CA THR A 31 -44.96 7.49 -35.15
C THR A 31 -44.97 9.02 -35.21
N ASP A 32 -44.72 9.66 -34.08
CA ASP A 32 -44.39 11.08 -34.02
C ASP A 32 -42.91 11.25 -34.40
N SER A 33 -42.70 11.90 -35.54
CA SER A 33 -41.40 12.20 -36.12
C SER A 33 -40.66 13.22 -35.25
N ARG A 34 -39.93 12.75 -34.23
CA ARG A 34 -38.96 13.57 -33.51
C ARG A 34 -37.91 14.09 -34.49
N SER A 35 -37.88 15.41 -34.67
CA SER A 35 -36.95 16.09 -35.57
C SER A 35 -35.51 15.86 -35.10
N ARG A 36 -34.70 15.23 -35.95
CA ARG A 36 -33.26 15.06 -35.76
C ARG A 36 -32.56 16.41 -35.88
N VAL A 37 -31.90 16.86 -34.81
CA VAL A 37 -31.02 18.03 -34.85
C VAL A 37 -29.71 17.63 -35.54
N PRO A 38 -29.20 18.38 -36.53
CA PRO A 38 -27.94 18.08 -37.18
C PRO A 38 -26.78 18.29 -36.19
N ILE A 39 -25.95 17.27 -36.02
CA ILE A 39 -24.68 17.39 -35.32
C ILE A 39 -23.69 18.09 -36.28
N ILE A 40 -23.44 19.38 -35.99
CA ILE A 40 -22.39 20.28 -36.50
C ILE A 40 -22.71 21.10 -37.77
N GLY A 41 -22.43 22.41 -37.64
CA GLY A 41 -22.13 23.45 -38.65
C GLY A 41 -22.69 23.28 -40.06
N LYS A 42 -23.68 24.10 -40.41
CA LYS A 42 -23.94 24.41 -41.82
C LYS A 42 -22.78 25.27 -42.31
N ASP A 43 -22.01 24.77 -43.27
CA ASP A 43 -21.31 25.68 -44.17
C ASP A 43 -22.38 26.48 -44.93
N ASP A 44 -22.14 27.78 -45.17
CA ASP A 44 -23.09 28.76 -45.73
C ASP A 44 -23.62 28.42 -47.14
N ASP A 45 -23.31 27.24 -47.68
CA ASP A 45 -23.60 26.83 -49.04
C ASP A 45 -24.42 25.51 -49.07
N GLY A 46 -25.59 25.51 -48.41
CA GLY A 46 -26.66 24.51 -48.63
C GLY A 46 -26.28 23.02 -48.56
N GLY A 47 -25.15 22.68 -47.94
CA GLY A 47 -24.44 21.42 -48.12
C GLY A 47 -24.92 20.28 -47.22
N ARG A 48 -25.01 19.08 -47.78
CA ARG A 48 -25.21 17.84 -47.01
C ARG A 48 -24.10 17.73 -45.93
N PRO A 49 -24.42 17.32 -44.70
CA PRO A 49 -23.42 17.14 -43.66
C PRO A 49 -22.33 16.18 -44.15
N THR A 50 -21.10 16.68 -44.24
CA THR A 50 -19.92 15.87 -44.60
C THR A 50 -19.76 14.75 -43.57
N ALA A 51 -19.75 13.51 -44.04
CA ALA A 51 -19.56 12.36 -43.18
C ALA A 51 -18.21 12.48 -42.44
N ILE A 52 -18.26 12.49 -41.11
CA ILE A 52 -17.05 12.38 -40.30
C ILE A 52 -16.48 10.99 -40.59
N HIS A 53 -15.29 10.95 -41.19
CA HIS A 53 -14.56 9.69 -41.38
C HIS A 53 -14.45 9.04 -40.00
N PRO A 54 -14.85 7.77 -39.81
CA PRO A 54 -14.85 7.12 -38.50
C PRO A 54 -13.45 6.97 -37.87
N GLY A 55 -12.40 7.56 -38.44
CA GLY A 55 -11.01 7.43 -37.98
C GLY A 55 -10.63 5.97 -37.79
N GLU A 56 -10.08 5.62 -36.62
CA GLU A 56 -9.80 4.25 -36.21
C GLU A 56 -10.93 3.64 -35.34
N LEU A 57 -12.11 4.25 -35.29
CA LEU A 57 -13.21 3.84 -34.40
C LEU A 57 -13.73 2.45 -34.77
N CYS A 58 -13.61 1.51 -33.83
CA CYS A 58 -14.04 0.13 -33.98
C CYS A 58 -14.84 -0.34 -32.77
N ALA A 59 -16.08 -0.79 -32.99
CA ALA A 59 -16.96 -1.32 -31.94
C ALA A 59 -17.00 -2.86 -31.91
N LYS A 60 -16.27 -3.54 -32.81
CA LYS A 60 -16.23 -5.00 -32.88
C LYS A 60 -15.65 -5.61 -31.60
N PHE A 61 -16.30 -6.66 -31.09
CA PHE A 61 -15.94 -7.27 -29.81
C PHE A 61 -14.48 -7.77 -29.80
N ARG A 62 -13.72 -7.43 -28.76
CA ARG A 62 -12.26 -7.69 -28.57
C ARG A 62 -11.31 -6.95 -29.51
N GLU A 63 -11.86 -6.26 -30.49
CA GLU A 63 -11.16 -5.42 -31.46
C GLU A 63 -11.45 -3.93 -31.22
N GLU A 64 -12.09 -3.59 -30.09
CA GLU A 64 -12.59 -2.24 -29.85
C GLU A 64 -11.44 -1.22 -29.87
N ARG A 65 -11.64 -0.13 -30.62
CA ARG A 65 -10.71 1.00 -30.75
C ARG A 65 -11.50 2.30 -30.76
N SER A 66 -10.99 3.30 -30.07
CA SER A 66 -11.53 4.67 -30.12
C SER A 66 -11.14 5.37 -31.42
N LEU A 67 -11.61 6.60 -31.62
CA LEU A 67 -11.34 7.39 -32.82
C LEU A 67 -9.83 7.50 -33.14
N PHE A 68 -8.99 7.68 -32.12
CA PHE A 68 -7.52 7.74 -32.28
C PHE A 68 -6.80 6.41 -32.01
N GLY A 69 -7.50 5.28 -32.08
CA GLY A 69 -6.87 3.95 -32.04
C GLY A 69 -6.52 3.44 -30.66
N TYR A 70 -7.06 4.02 -29.59
CA TYR A 70 -6.84 3.53 -28.23
C TYR A 70 -7.82 2.43 -27.86
N THR A 71 -7.35 1.41 -27.13
CA THR A 71 -8.26 0.41 -26.57
C THR A 71 -9.07 1.01 -25.41
N PRO A 72 -10.33 0.60 -25.20
CA PRO A 72 -11.14 1.07 -24.06
C PRO A 72 -10.49 0.86 -22.68
N HIS A 73 -9.63 -0.16 -22.55
CA HIS A 73 -8.88 -0.40 -21.29
C HIS A 73 -7.88 0.71 -20.99
N VAL A 74 -7.15 1.20 -22.01
CA VAL A 74 -6.18 2.29 -21.86
C VAL A 74 -6.90 3.59 -21.50
N LEU A 75 -8.02 3.90 -22.17
CA LEU A 75 -8.78 5.12 -21.91
C LEU A 75 -9.41 5.12 -20.52
N LYS A 76 -9.99 4.00 -20.05
CA LYS A 76 -10.51 3.89 -18.68
C LYS A 76 -9.41 4.07 -17.63
N SER A 77 -8.22 3.49 -17.85
CA SER A 77 -7.07 3.72 -16.98
C SER A 77 -6.63 5.19 -17.00
N GLY A 78 -6.65 5.80 -18.19
CA GLY A 78 -6.45 7.23 -18.43
C GLY A 78 -7.34 8.12 -17.56
N ILE A 79 -8.66 7.97 -17.71
CA ILE A 79 -9.68 8.73 -16.96
C ILE A 79 -9.38 8.70 -15.46
N GLN A 80 -9.09 7.53 -14.91
CA GLN A 80 -8.87 7.37 -13.47
C GLN A 80 -7.51 7.90 -13.00
N LYS A 81 -6.42 7.55 -13.66
CA LYS A 81 -5.07 7.93 -13.22
C LYS A 81 -4.73 9.38 -13.48
N TYR A 82 -5.26 9.97 -14.56
CA TYR A 82 -5.21 11.42 -14.73
C TYR A 82 -6.04 12.12 -13.66
N GLY A 83 -7.18 11.55 -13.25
CA GLY A 83 -7.96 12.05 -12.12
C GLY A 83 -7.15 12.09 -10.82
N ARG A 84 -6.53 10.97 -10.43
CA ARG A 84 -5.66 10.89 -9.24
C ARG A 84 -4.51 11.89 -9.26
N ARG A 85 -3.97 12.19 -10.44
CA ARG A 85 -2.87 13.16 -10.65
C ARG A 85 -3.36 14.59 -10.90
N ASN A 86 -4.66 14.83 -10.73
CA ASN A 86 -5.31 16.13 -10.97
C ASN A 86 -5.00 16.73 -12.36
N LYS A 87 -4.85 15.87 -13.38
CA LYS A 87 -4.60 16.27 -14.78
C LYS A 87 -5.92 16.35 -15.56
N LEU A 88 -6.75 17.35 -15.22
CA LEU A 88 -8.11 17.52 -15.74
C LEU A 88 -8.22 17.38 -17.26
N MET A 89 -7.42 18.12 -18.03
CA MET A 89 -7.52 18.14 -19.50
C MET A 89 -7.13 16.79 -20.13
N ASN A 90 -6.19 16.05 -19.55
CA ASN A 90 -5.82 14.73 -20.05
C ASN A 90 -6.91 13.70 -19.75
N GLY A 91 -7.52 13.79 -18.57
CA GLY A 91 -8.66 12.97 -18.19
C GLY A 91 -9.89 13.21 -19.07
N LEU A 92 -10.24 14.48 -19.29
CA LEU A 92 -11.33 14.88 -20.19
C LEU A 92 -11.08 14.40 -21.63
N TRP A 93 -9.84 14.47 -22.12
CA TRP A 93 -9.49 13.91 -23.42
C TRP A 93 -9.80 12.41 -23.53
N CYS A 94 -9.45 11.62 -22.49
CA CYS A 94 -9.79 10.20 -22.46
C CYS A 94 -11.30 9.94 -22.32
N LEU A 95 -12.02 10.80 -21.61
CA LEU A 95 -13.48 10.74 -21.46
C LEU A 95 -14.18 10.98 -22.79
N VAL A 96 -13.78 12.03 -23.52
CA VAL A 96 -14.34 12.34 -24.85
C VAL A 96 -14.09 11.20 -25.83
N GLU A 97 -12.86 10.66 -25.89
CA GLU A 97 -12.56 9.48 -26.73
C GLU A 97 -13.50 8.29 -26.45
N MET A 98 -13.86 8.06 -25.19
CA MET A 98 -14.77 6.98 -24.79
C MET A 98 -16.23 7.31 -25.09
N ASP A 99 -16.66 8.57 -24.99
CA ASP A 99 -18.04 8.96 -25.29
C ASP A 99 -18.33 9.02 -26.79
N LEU A 100 -17.32 9.22 -27.64
CA LEU A 100 -17.47 9.24 -29.11
C LEU A 100 -17.95 7.92 -29.72
N PHE A 101 -17.98 6.82 -28.96
CA PHE A 101 -18.75 5.63 -29.36
C PHE A 101 -20.26 5.92 -29.52
N SER A 102 -20.76 7.07 -29.03
CA SER A 102 -22.12 7.55 -29.26
C SER A 102 -22.45 7.69 -30.75
N LEU A 103 -21.44 7.99 -31.58
CA LEU A 103 -21.57 8.07 -33.04
C LEU A 103 -21.95 6.73 -33.69
N LEU A 104 -21.76 5.61 -32.99
CA LEU A 104 -22.11 4.26 -33.44
C LEU A 104 -23.30 3.66 -32.67
N GLU A 105 -23.75 4.30 -31.58
CA GLU A 105 -24.87 3.82 -30.77
C GLU A 105 -26.23 4.12 -31.43
N TRP A 106 -26.32 5.19 -32.21
CA TRP A 106 -27.55 5.69 -32.83
C TRP A 106 -27.44 5.71 -34.35
N ASP A 107 -28.59 5.74 -35.04
CA ASP A 107 -28.61 5.84 -36.49
C ASP A 107 -28.08 7.20 -36.97
N GLY A 108 -27.12 7.15 -37.89
CA GLY A 108 -26.53 8.35 -38.46
C GLY A 108 -25.43 8.06 -39.47
N PRO A 109 -24.89 9.10 -40.14
CA PRO A 109 -23.90 8.94 -41.20
C PRO A 109 -22.66 8.16 -40.79
N THR A 110 -22.19 8.33 -39.54
CA THR A 110 -21.01 7.62 -39.02
C THR A 110 -21.25 6.13 -38.90
N LEU A 111 -22.44 5.70 -38.45
CA LEU A 111 -22.80 4.28 -38.37
C LEU A 111 -22.93 3.66 -39.77
N GLU A 112 -23.50 4.38 -40.74
CA GLU A 112 -23.55 3.91 -42.14
C GLU A 112 -22.16 3.73 -42.73
N ALA A 113 -21.27 4.71 -42.53
CA ALA A 113 -19.89 4.63 -42.98
C ALA A 113 -19.17 3.43 -42.34
N TYR A 114 -19.35 3.23 -41.03
CA TYR A 114 -18.80 2.09 -40.31
C TYR A 114 -19.27 0.75 -40.88
N LEU A 115 -20.58 0.58 -41.10
CA LEU A 115 -21.13 -0.68 -41.63
C LEU A 115 -20.65 -0.97 -43.06
N LYS A 116 -20.39 0.07 -43.86
CA LYS A 116 -19.80 -0.07 -45.19
C LYS A 116 -18.35 -0.56 -45.14
N GLU A 117 -17.57 -0.08 -44.17
CA GLU A 117 -16.17 -0.52 -43.95
C GLU A 117 -16.09 -1.89 -43.28
N HIS A 118 -17.14 -2.30 -42.57
CA HIS A 118 -17.24 -3.56 -41.85
C HIS A 118 -18.46 -4.39 -42.28
N PRO A 119 -18.50 -4.92 -43.52
CA PRO A 119 -19.69 -5.57 -44.08
C PRO A 119 -20.13 -6.86 -43.36
N GLY A 120 -19.29 -7.42 -42.47
CA GLY A 120 -19.64 -8.57 -41.63
C GLY A 120 -20.32 -8.23 -40.30
N GLU A 121 -20.40 -6.95 -39.95
CA GLU A 121 -21.05 -6.48 -38.71
C GLU A 121 -22.51 -6.13 -38.95
N SER A 122 -23.39 -6.48 -38.02
CA SER A 122 -24.79 -6.05 -38.06
C SER A 122 -24.97 -4.74 -37.30
N ARG A 123 -25.87 -3.88 -37.78
CA ARG A 123 -26.26 -2.62 -37.12
C ARG A 123 -26.54 -2.80 -35.63
N ILE A 124 -27.38 -3.79 -35.30
CA ILE A 124 -27.79 -4.09 -33.92
C ILE A 124 -26.58 -4.45 -33.05
N ASN A 125 -25.63 -5.24 -33.56
CA ASN A 125 -24.45 -5.63 -32.80
C ASN A 125 -23.52 -4.45 -32.54
N VAL A 126 -23.32 -3.59 -33.53
CA VAL A 126 -22.51 -2.37 -33.42
C VAL A 126 -23.10 -1.43 -32.38
N GLN A 127 -24.40 -1.13 -32.48
CA GLN A 127 -25.10 -0.25 -31.55
C GLN A 127 -25.06 -0.80 -30.12
N ARG A 128 -25.32 -2.10 -29.91
CA ARG A 128 -25.22 -2.73 -28.59
C ARG A 128 -23.80 -2.67 -28.02
N SER A 129 -22.78 -2.85 -28.86
CA SER A 129 -21.38 -2.78 -28.43
C SER A 129 -21.00 -1.36 -28.03
N ALA A 130 -21.37 -0.36 -28.84
CA ALA A 130 -21.19 1.06 -28.54
C ALA A 130 -21.91 1.47 -27.24
N GLN A 131 -23.16 1.06 -27.08
CA GLN A 131 -23.94 1.27 -25.86
C GLN A 131 -23.21 0.70 -24.63
N ARG A 132 -22.74 -0.55 -24.71
CA ARG A 132 -21.98 -1.20 -23.65
C ARG A 132 -20.70 -0.45 -23.30
N LEU A 133 -19.97 0.07 -24.29
CA LEU A 133 -18.73 0.82 -24.07
C LEU A 133 -18.99 2.13 -23.33
N ARG A 134 -20.00 2.90 -23.73
CA ARG A 134 -20.41 4.13 -23.04
C ARG A 134 -20.96 3.89 -21.64
N THR A 135 -21.74 2.83 -21.44
CA THR A 135 -22.22 2.45 -20.10
C THR A 135 -21.05 2.05 -19.19
N ASN A 136 -20.07 1.29 -19.70
CA ASN A 136 -18.88 0.95 -18.94
C ASN A 136 -18.02 2.17 -18.58
N MET A 137 -17.98 3.19 -19.43
CA MET A 137 -17.33 4.47 -19.13
C MET A 137 -18.05 5.18 -17.98
N ALA A 138 -19.36 5.40 -18.08
CA ALA A 138 -20.14 6.05 -17.03
C ALA A 138 -20.04 5.30 -15.69
N ASN A 139 -20.15 3.97 -15.72
CA ASN A 139 -19.96 3.14 -14.53
C ASN A 139 -18.56 3.32 -13.92
N ARG A 140 -17.51 3.54 -14.73
CA ARG A 140 -16.17 3.79 -14.17
C ARG A 140 -16.09 5.13 -13.44
N LEU A 141 -16.80 6.15 -13.91
CA LEU A 141 -16.91 7.43 -13.20
C LEU A 141 -17.63 7.26 -11.85
N VAL A 142 -18.70 6.46 -11.82
CA VAL A 142 -19.39 6.14 -10.56
C VAL A 142 -18.50 5.34 -9.61
N VAL A 143 -17.73 4.36 -10.11
CA VAL A 143 -16.76 3.64 -9.28
C VAL A 143 -15.72 4.58 -8.70
N MET A 144 -15.21 5.55 -9.48
CA MET A 144 -14.24 6.54 -9.01
C MET A 144 -14.76 7.36 -7.83
N MET A 145 -16.06 7.66 -7.76
CA MET A 145 -16.63 8.34 -6.59
C MET A 145 -16.35 7.56 -5.31
N SER A 146 -16.58 6.25 -5.28
CA SER A 146 -16.35 5.46 -4.06
C SER A 146 -14.87 5.06 -3.89
N GLU A 147 -14.17 4.75 -4.98
CA GLU A 147 -12.77 4.26 -4.94
C GLU A 147 -11.76 5.37 -4.71
N GLU A 148 -11.96 6.55 -5.33
CA GLU A 148 -10.98 7.63 -5.37
C GLU A 148 -11.37 8.84 -4.53
N VAL A 149 -12.64 9.16 -4.36
CA VAL A 149 -13.07 10.30 -3.52
C VAL A 149 -13.49 9.81 -2.14
N SER A 150 -14.32 8.76 -2.12
CA SER A 150 -14.86 8.15 -0.91
C SER A 150 -15.50 9.20 0.02
N ILE A 151 -15.30 9.07 1.32
CA ILE A 151 -15.83 9.96 2.35
C ILE A 151 -15.25 11.39 2.33
N SER A 152 -14.34 11.72 1.39
CA SER A 152 -13.84 13.10 1.22
C SER A 152 -14.92 14.08 0.77
N ALA A 153 -16.02 13.59 0.21
CA ALA A 153 -17.17 14.40 -0.17
C ALA A 153 -18.46 13.64 0.09
N TRP A 154 -18.99 13.77 1.32
CA TRP A 154 -20.14 13.00 1.79
C TRP A 154 -21.43 13.22 0.95
N TRP A 155 -21.57 14.39 0.33
CA TRP A 155 -22.69 14.76 -0.55
C TRP A 155 -22.55 14.21 -1.98
N MET A 156 -21.38 13.70 -2.36
CA MET A 156 -21.08 13.29 -3.74
C MET A 156 -21.98 12.18 -4.27
N PRO A 157 -22.39 11.16 -3.48
CA PRO A 157 -23.34 10.15 -3.94
C PRO A 157 -24.63 10.71 -4.50
N ILE A 158 -25.21 11.73 -3.84
CA ILE A 158 -26.45 12.37 -4.27
C ILE A 158 -26.24 13.08 -5.61
N LYS A 159 -25.16 13.87 -5.73
CA LYS A 159 -24.84 14.61 -6.97
C LYS A 159 -24.50 13.68 -8.13
N MET A 160 -23.76 12.60 -7.86
CA MET A 160 -23.42 11.61 -8.87
C MET A 160 -24.66 10.86 -9.37
N LEU A 161 -25.61 10.55 -8.47
CA LEU A 161 -26.88 9.92 -8.87
C LEU A 161 -27.71 10.84 -9.77
N ASP A 162 -27.88 12.11 -9.38
CA ASP A 162 -28.62 13.11 -10.18
C ASP A 162 -28.01 13.25 -11.59
N LEU A 163 -26.70 13.47 -11.68
CA LEU A 163 -26.02 13.62 -12.96
C LEU A 163 -26.04 12.34 -13.80
N TYR A 164 -25.89 11.16 -13.17
CA TYR A 164 -25.96 9.87 -13.85
C TYR A 164 -27.36 9.63 -14.44
N GLN A 165 -28.41 9.95 -13.69
CA GLN A 165 -29.80 9.83 -14.15
C GLN A 165 -30.09 10.80 -15.29
N LYS A 166 -29.63 12.06 -15.18
CA LYS A 166 -29.74 13.05 -16.26
C LYS A 166 -29.01 12.60 -17.52
N TRP A 167 -27.77 12.14 -17.40
CA TRP A 167 -27.02 11.56 -18.51
C TRP A 167 -27.76 10.40 -19.18
N TRP A 168 -28.34 9.51 -18.38
CA TRP A 168 -29.10 8.37 -18.90
C TRP A 168 -30.37 8.83 -19.65
N ALA A 169 -31.07 9.83 -19.12
CA ALA A 169 -32.29 10.37 -19.71
C ALA A 169 -32.05 11.15 -21.01
N THR A 170 -30.88 11.77 -21.18
CA THR A 170 -30.50 12.58 -22.35
C THR A 170 -29.47 11.89 -23.25
N ARG A 171 -29.29 10.57 -23.12
CA ARG A 171 -28.18 9.81 -23.71
C ARG A 171 -28.06 9.87 -25.24
N ASP A 172 -29.18 10.08 -25.91
CA ASP A 172 -29.32 10.25 -27.36
C ASP A 172 -29.15 11.70 -27.83
N THR A 173 -28.96 12.64 -26.92
CA THR A 173 -28.81 14.07 -27.23
C THR A 173 -27.42 14.60 -26.85
N PRO A 174 -26.98 15.72 -27.46
CA PRO A 174 -25.70 16.37 -27.12
C PRO A 174 -25.58 16.76 -25.64
N GLU A 175 -26.70 17.04 -24.97
CA GLU A 175 -26.76 17.42 -23.56
C GLU A 175 -26.17 16.34 -22.63
N SER A 176 -26.24 15.06 -23.00
CA SER A 176 -25.61 13.98 -22.22
C SER A 176 -24.11 14.21 -21.97
N ARG A 177 -23.41 14.82 -22.94
CA ARG A 177 -21.97 15.10 -22.84
C ARG A 177 -21.65 16.02 -21.67
N LYS A 178 -22.52 17.00 -21.41
CA LYS A 178 -22.39 17.95 -20.30
C LYS A 178 -22.38 17.22 -18.97
N HIS A 179 -23.30 16.30 -18.75
CA HIS A 179 -23.40 15.54 -17.50
C HIS A 179 -22.16 14.67 -17.24
N LEU A 180 -21.57 14.08 -18.29
CA LEU A 180 -20.30 13.33 -18.17
C LEU A 180 -19.13 14.23 -17.78
N VAL A 181 -19.03 15.41 -18.42
CA VAL A 181 -17.98 16.40 -18.12
C VAL A 181 -18.14 16.91 -16.69
N ASP A 182 -19.36 17.23 -16.26
CA ASP A 182 -19.64 17.69 -14.91
C ASP A 182 -19.31 16.62 -13.87
N ILE A 183 -19.72 15.37 -14.09
CA ILE A 183 -19.34 14.24 -13.23
C ILE A 183 -17.82 14.20 -13.03
N TYR A 184 -17.06 14.27 -14.13
CA TYR A 184 -15.60 14.22 -14.05
C TYR A 184 -15.01 15.44 -13.32
N ARG A 185 -15.57 16.63 -13.54
CA ARG A 185 -15.16 17.86 -12.85
C ARG A 185 -15.46 17.79 -11.34
N TYR A 186 -16.61 17.25 -10.93
CA TYR A 186 -16.93 17.01 -9.51
C TYR A 186 -15.93 16.05 -8.87
N LEU A 187 -15.57 14.95 -9.54
CA LEU A 187 -14.57 14.00 -9.03
C LEU A 187 -13.21 14.69 -8.79
N LEU A 188 -12.76 15.54 -9.72
CA LEU A 188 -11.45 16.21 -9.64
C LEU A 188 -11.46 17.48 -8.78
N SER A 189 -12.63 18.00 -8.40
CA SER A 189 -12.73 19.16 -7.52
C SER A 189 -12.45 18.82 -6.06
N GLN A 190 -12.38 17.54 -5.70
CA GLN A 190 -12.24 17.07 -4.33
C GLN A 190 -10.84 16.51 -4.05
N ARG A 191 -10.46 16.52 -2.77
CA ARG A 191 -9.34 15.69 -2.30
C ARG A 191 -9.72 14.22 -2.47
N MET A 192 -8.77 13.41 -2.92
CA MET A 192 -8.98 12.00 -3.22
C MET A 192 -8.36 11.11 -2.14
N ILE A 193 -8.93 9.94 -1.86
CA ILE A 193 -8.37 8.94 -0.96
C ILE A 193 -8.78 7.53 -1.41
N ARG A 194 -7.81 6.62 -1.43
CA ARG A 194 -8.04 5.20 -1.77
C ARG A 194 -8.35 4.32 -0.57
N LEU A 195 -9.05 4.88 0.42
CA LEU A 195 -9.29 4.25 1.72
C LEU A 195 -9.93 2.87 1.60
N ILE A 196 -10.90 2.68 0.70
CA ILE A 196 -11.54 1.38 0.51
C ILE A 196 -10.56 0.34 -0.05
N SER A 197 -9.63 0.74 -0.92
CA SER A 197 -8.57 -0.17 -1.40
C SER A 197 -7.63 -0.60 -0.27
N ASP A 198 -7.31 0.33 0.63
CA ASP A 198 -6.48 0.07 1.80
C ASP A 198 -7.19 -0.92 2.75
N LEU A 199 -8.45 -0.65 3.09
CA LEU A 199 -9.31 -1.52 3.93
C LEU A 199 -9.50 -2.91 3.32
N HIS A 200 -9.60 -2.99 1.99
CA HIS A 200 -9.72 -4.25 1.29
C HIS A 200 -8.51 -5.16 1.48
N SER A 201 -7.30 -4.58 1.56
CA SER A 201 -6.11 -5.35 1.93
C SER A 201 -6.04 -5.69 3.41
N VAL A 202 -6.50 -4.80 4.30
CA VAL A 202 -6.47 -5.01 5.75
C VAL A 202 -7.44 -6.12 6.18
N TYR A 203 -8.66 -6.15 5.62
CA TYR A 203 -9.73 -7.04 6.07
C TYR A 203 -10.07 -8.16 5.07
N LEU A 204 -9.44 -8.18 3.89
CA LEU A 204 -9.72 -9.13 2.80
C LEU A 204 -11.20 -9.17 2.37
N ILE A 205 -11.91 -8.05 2.45
CA ILE A 205 -13.29 -7.97 1.95
C ILE A 205 -13.30 -8.18 0.42
N PRO A 206 -14.41 -8.66 -0.19
CA PRO A 206 -14.51 -8.82 -1.64
C PRO A 206 -14.44 -7.50 -2.44
N PRO A 207 -14.10 -7.53 -3.75
CA PRO A 207 -13.78 -8.72 -4.56
C PRO A 207 -12.34 -9.25 -4.37
N ASP A 208 -12.22 -10.57 -4.23
CA ASP A 208 -10.94 -11.22 -3.92
C ASP A 208 -9.80 -10.92 -4.91
N TYR A 209 -8.58 -10.72 -4.40
CA TYR A 209 -7.39 -10.46 -5.22
C TYR A 209 -6.90 -11.66 -6.05
N VAL A 210 -7.40 -12.86 -5.74
CA VAL A 210 -6.96 -14.13 -6.31
C VAL A 210 -8.17 -14.98 -6.67
N LYS A 211 -7.96 -15.99 -7.51
CA LYS A 211 -9.03 -16.94 -7.85
C LYS A 211 -9.41 -17.78 -6.62
N PRO A 212 -10.63 -18.34 -6.54
CA PRO A 212 -11.07 -19.14 -5.39
C PRO A 212 -10.08 -20.25 -4.96
N LYS A 213 -9.47 -20.95 -5.92
CA LYS A 213 -8.47 -22.00 -5.66
C LYS A 213 -7.19 -21.54 -4.96
N GLN A 214 -6.93 -20.23 -4.93
CA GLN A 214 -5.74 -19.60 -4.33
C GLN A 214 -6.09 -18.87 -3.02
N MET A 215 -7.35 -18.93 -2.56
CA MET A 215 -7.80 -18.18 -1.39
C MET A 215 -7.05 -18.61 -0.12
N ASN A 216 -6.83 -19.91 0.06
CA ASN A 216 -6.05 -20.43 1.20
C ASN A 216 -4.63 -19.85 1.25
N ASP A 217 -4.00 -19.68 0.08
CA ASP A 217 -2.66 -19.09 -0.01
C ASP A 217 -2.71 -17.59 0.33
N LEU A 218 -3.70 -16.85 -0.19
CA LEU A 218 -3.93 -15.45 0.19
C LEU A 218 -4.12 -15.29 1.70
N VAL A 219 -4.93 -16.14 2.34
CA VAL A 219 -5.13 -16.13 3.79
C VAL A 219 -3.83 -16.41 4.55
N ARG A 220 -2.99 -17.34 4.06
CA ARG A 220 -1.67 -17.62 4.67
C ARG A 220 -0.72 -16.42 4.53
N ILE A 221 -0.67 -15.80 3.36
CA ILE A 221 0.10 -14.58 3.09
C ILE A 221 -0.34 -13.45 4.02
N HIS A 222 -1.65 -13.19 4.07
CA HIS A 222 -2.22 -12.14 4.90
C HIS A 222 -1.98 -12.40 6.40
N ARG A 223 -2.09 -13.66 6.87
CA ARG A 223 -1.73 -14.02 8.25
C ARG A 223 -0.29 -13.65 8.57
N GLY A 224 0.63 -13.86 7.62
CA GLY A 224 1.97 -13.30 7.71
C GLY A 224 1.90 -11.82 8.05
N ILE A 225 1.35 -11.01 7.14
CA ILE A 225 1.25 -9.55 7.28
C ILE A 225 0.63 -9.12 8.61
N LYS A 226 -0.42 -9.80 9.08
CA LYS A 226 -1.01 -9.54 10.41
C LYS A 226 0.02 -9.58 11.55
N THR A 227 1.02 -10.46 11.47
CA THR A 227 2.09 -10.54 12.49
C THR A 227 3.05 -9.36 12.49
N LEU A 228 3.08 -8.53 11.44
CA LEU A 228 3.84 -7.26 11.43
C LEU A 228 3.05 -6.12 12.08
N HIS A 229 1.72 -6.20 12.10
CA HIS A 229 0.84 -5.14 12.61
C HIS A 229 -0.12 -5.66 13.69
N PRO A 230 0.36 -6.33 14.75
CA PRO A 230 -0.51 -7.00 15.72
C PRO A 230 -1.52 -6.05 16.35
N ALA A 231 -1.13 -4.82 16.69
CA ALA A 231 -2.01 -3.83 17.31
C ALA A 231 -3.25 -3.50 16.48
N LEU A 232 -3.16 -3.54 15.15
CA LEU A 232 -4.30 -3.29 14.27
C LEU A 232 -5.34 -4.42 14.31
N TYR A 233 -4.87 -5.64 14.51
CA TYR A 233 -5.69 -6.86 14.44
C TYR A 233 -6.11 -7.39 15.80
N THR A 234 -5.55 -6.84 16.89
CA THR A 234 -5.99 -7.07 18.26
C THR A 234 -7.47 -6.71 18.39
N ASP A 235 -8.24 -7.58 19.04
CA ASP A 235 -9.66 -7.40 19.36
C ASP A 235 -10.62 -7.17 18.18
N GLN A 236 -10.19 -7.38 16.93
CA GLN A 236 -11.07 -7.21 15.76
C GLN A 236 -12.33 -8.09 15.78
N SER A 237 -12.29 -9.19 16.53
CA SER A 237 -13.41 -10.13 16.72
C SER A 237 -14.15 -9.93 18.04
N SER A 238 -13.75 -8.96 18.85
CA SER A 238 -14.40 -8.66 20.11
C SER A 238 -15.69 -7.88 19.82
N VAL A 239 -16.77 -8.26 20.50
CA VAL A 239 -18.06 -7.58 20.46
C VAL A 239 -18.45 -7.30 21.91
N GLY A 240 -18.69 -6.03 22.22
CA GLY A 240 -19.28 -5.64 23.50
C GLY A 240 -20.80 -5.75 23.47
N GLU A 241 -21.44 -5.32 24.56
CA GLU A 241 -22.90 -5.26 24.63
C GLU A 241 -23.46 -4.27 23.59
N ILE A 242 -24.56 -4.66 22.94
CA ILE A 242 -25.32 -3.81 22.02
C ILE A 242 -26.77 -3.70 22.48
N ASP A 243 -27.32 -2.49 22.42
CA ASP A 243 -28.73 -2.22 22.68
C ASP A 243 -29.55 -2.30 21.38
N TRP A 244 -29.54 -3.47 20.74
CA TRP A 244 -30.26 -3.71 19.50
C TRP A 244 -31.00 -5.04 19.56
N ASP A 245 -32.31 -5.01 19.31
CA ASP A 245 -33.09 -6.23 19.03
C ASP A 245 -32.76 -6.73 17.62
N LEU A 246 -32.17 -7.92 17.52
CA LEU A 246 -31.76 -8.52 16.26
C LEU A 246 -32.70 -9.63 15.79
N ASP A 247 -33.91 -9.74 16.34
CA ASP A 247 -34.82 -10.83 16.02
C ASP A 247 -35.28 -10.85 14.56
N ASP A 248 -35.35 -9.68 13.92
CA ASP A 248 -35.65 -9.50 12.49
C ASP A 248 -34.56 -10.06 11.55
N TYR A 249 -33.37 -10.40 12.07
CA TYR A 249 -32.29 -10.97 11.28
C TYR A 249 -32.24 -12.50 11.43
N PRO A 250 -31.95 -13.24 10.34
CA PRO A 250 -31.81 -14.70 10.40
C PRO A 250 -30.79 -15.12 11.45
N ALA A 251 -31.13 -16.13 12.25
CA ALA A 251 -30.32 -16.57 13.39
C ALA A 251 -28.86 -16.89 13.03
N ASN A 252 -28.61 -17.42 11.82
CA ASN A 252 -27.25 -17.68 11.34
C ASN A 252 -26.44 -16.42 11.03
N LEU A 253 -27.09 -15.27 10.77
CA LEU A 253 -26.43 -13.99 10.47
C LEU A 253 -26.22 -13.13 11.71
N ARG A 254 -27.04 -13.31 12.77
CA ARG A 254 -27.04 -12.46 13.97
C ARG A 254 -25.65 -12.19 14.55
N PRO A 255 -24.71 -13.15 14.70
CA PRO A 255 -23.39 -12.84 15.25
C PRO A 255 -22.57 -11.85 14.40
N CYS A 256 -22.72 -11.91 13.07
CA CYS A 256 -22.06 -10.95 12.18
C CYS A 256 -22.75 -9.59 12.21
N ILE A 257 -24.09 -9.57 12.28
CA ILE A 257 -24.87 -8.33 12.40
C ILE A 257 -24.56 -7.62 13.73
N GLU A 258 -24.49 -8.36 14.83
CA GLU A 258 -24.10 -7.87 16.15
C GLU A 258 -22.71 -7.23 16.13
N GLY A 259 -21.72 -7.91 15.55
CA GLY A 259 -20.39 -7.34 15.36
C GLY A 259 -20.36 -6.09 14.46
N ILE A 260 -21.19 -6.05 13.41
CA ILE A 260 -21.33 -4.86 12.55
C ILE A 260 -21.91 -3.68 13.34
N VAL A 261 -23.01 -3.90 14.06
CA VAL A 261 -23.69 -2.89 14.88
C VAL A 261 -22.74 -2.34 15.94
N TYR A 262 -22.10 -3.21 16.72
CA TYR A 262 -21.15 -2.81 17.76
C TYR A 262 -20.06 -1.88 17.20
N ASN A 263 -19.47 -2.23 16.06
CA ASN A 263 -18.41 -1.44 15.46
C ASN A 263 -18.90 -0.16 14.77
N LEU A 264 -20.14 -0.10 14.28
CA LEU A 264 -20.77 1.14 13.84
C LEU A 264 -20.95 2.11 15.01
N GLU A 265 -21.46 1.65 16.14
CA GLU A 265 -21.62 2.44 17.36
C GLU A 265 -20.27 2.97 17.85
N ALA A 266 -19.26 2.08 17.95
CA ALA A 266 -17.91 2.42 18.38
C ALA A 266 -17.13 3.31 17.39
N GLY A 267 -17.60 3.46 16.14
CA GLY A 267 -16.85 4.17 15.10
C GLY A 267 -15.54 3.46 14.71
N SER A 268 -15.55 2.12 14.74
CA SER A 268 -14.37 1.28 14.46
C SER A 268 -14.38 0.69 13.05
N ASP A 269 -13.24 0.75 12.36
CA ASP A 269 -13.04 0.10 11.07
C ASP A 269 -13.09 -1.44 11.16
N HIS A 270 -13.07 -2.04 12.37
CA HIS A 270 -13.28 -3.48 12.55
C HIS A 270 -14.67 -3.96 12.10
N VAL A 271 -15.61 -3.06 11.79
CA VAL A 271 -16.83 -3.43 11.04
C VAL A 271 -16.49 -4.25 9.78
N PHE A 272 -15.38 -3.94 9.10
CA PHE A 272 -14.98 -4.62 7.86
C PHE A 272 -14.48 -6.04 8.10
N PHE A 273 -13.98 -6.36 9.30
CA PHE A 273 -13.74 -7.74 9.70
C PHE A 273 -15.06 -8.54 9.68
N TRP A 274 -16.12 -7.99 10.29
CA TRP A 274 -17.43 -8.65 10.33
C TRP A 274 -18.11 -8.73 8.96
N ILE A 275 -17.91 -7.73 8.10
CA ILE A 275 -18.31 -7.81 6.70
C ILE A 275 -17.62 -8.97 5.98
N ASN A 276 -16.30 -9.17 6.19
CA ASN A 276 -15.62 -10.33 5.62
C ASN A 276 -16.18 -11.65 6.19
N GLN A 277 -16.42 -11.73 7.50
CA GLN A 277 -17.01 -12.93 8.13
C GLN A 277 -18.40 -13.26 7.55
N LEU A 278 -19.20 -12.23 7.24
CA LEU A 278 -20.50 -12.37 6.60
C LEU A 278 -20.37 -12.92 5.17
N CYS A 279 -19.42 -12.41 4.38
CA CYS A 279 -19.11 -12.94 3.04
C CYS A 279 -18.59 -14.39 3.10
N ASP A 280 -17.75 -14.73 4.08
CA ASP A 280 -17.27 -16.10 4.31
C ASP A 280 -18.41 -17.05 4.66
N ARG A 281 -19.43 -16.57 5.37
CA ARG A 281 -20.63 -17.34 5.66
C ARG A 281 -21.49 -17.53 4.42
N GLU A 282 -21.68 -16.47 3.63
CA GLU A 282 -22.40 -16.54 2.35
C GLU A 282 -21.83 -17.62 1.42
N ARG A 283 -20.50 -17.66 1.28
CA ARG A 283 -19.79 -18.69 0.50
C ARG A 283 -20.00 -20.10 1.06
N ARG A 284 -19.98 -20.27 2.38
CA ARG A 284 -20.19 -21.57 3.04
C ARG A 284 -21.62 -22.07 2.89
N ASP A 285 -22.58 -21.16 2.98
CA ASP A 285 -24.01 -21.47 2.86
C ASP A 285 -24.43 -21.66 1.39
N GLY A 286 -23.53 -21.37 0.43
CA GLY A 286 -23.74 -21.58 -1.01
C GLY A 286 -24.83 -20.68 -1.60
N VAL A 287 -25.14 -19.56 -0.94
CA VAL A 287 -26.16 -18.62 -1.40
C VAL A 287 -25.57 -17.70 -2.49
N GLY A 288 -26.46 -17.02 -3.23
CA GLY A 288 -26.05 -16.11 -4.28
C GLY A 288 -25.13 -14.98 -3.79
N GLU A 289 -24.21 -14.55 -4.65
CA GLU A 289 -23.22 -13.52 -4.35
C GLU A 289 -23.88 -12.22 -3.86
N TYR A 290 -23.42 -11.74 -2.70
CA TYR A 290 -23.87 -10.55 -1.99
C TYR A 290 -25.30 -10.61 -1.43
N GLN A 291 -25.91 -11.79 -1.36
CA GLN A 291 -27.23 -11.97 -0.76
C GLN A 291 -27.25 -11.54 0.72
N TYR A 292 -26.21 -11.88 1.51
CA TYR A 292 -26.13 -11.51 2.92
C TYR A 292 -25.70 -10.05 3.11
N LEU A 293 -24.91 -9.49 2.18
CA LEU A 293 -24.59 -8.07 2.21
C LEU A 293 -25.84 -7.17 2.08
N LYS A 294 -26.93 -7.67 1.48
CA LYS A 294 -28.20 -6.92 1.41
C LYS A 294 -28.77 -6.61 2.80
N ALA A 295 -28.59 -7.51 3.76
CA ALA A 295 -29.05 -7.30 5.14
C ALA A 295 -28.29 -6.17 5.83
N VAL A 296 -27.08 -5.84 5.39
CA VAL A 296 -26.30 -4.73 5.97
C VAL A 296 -26.97 -3.39 5.66
N TRP A 297 -27.62 -3.21 4.50
CA TRP A 297 -28.32 -1.96 4.19
C TRP A 297 -29.46 -1.66 5.18
N SER A 298 -30.21 -2.67 5.64
CA SER A 298 -31.24 -2.46 6.67
C SER A 298 -30.62 -2.10 8.02
N VAL A 299 -29.45 -2.65 8.35
CA VAL A 299 -28.68 -2.23 9.53
C VAL A 299 -28.29 -0.76 9.43
N LEU A 300 -27.77 -0.31 8.28
CA LEU A 300 -27.37 1.09 8.10
C LEU A 300 -28.56 2.05 8.24
N HIS A 301 -29.71 1.73 7.65
CA HIS A 301 -30.91 2.55 7.79
C HIS A 301 -31.42 2.59 9.24
N ARG A 302 -31.49 1.43 9.91
CA ARG A 302 -31.89 1.36 11.32
C ARG A 302 -30.92 2.11 12.25
N PHE A 303 -29.63 2.13 11.92
CA PHE A 303 -28.64 2.93 12.65
C PHE A 303 -28.97 4.43 12.55
N ILE A 304 -29.32 4.92 11.36
CA ILE A 304 -29.72 6.32 11.18
C ILE A 304 -31.02 6.61 11.96
N ASP A 305 -32.00 5.71 11.89
CA ASP A 305 -33.29 5.86 12.60
C ASP A 305 -33.10 6.01 14.12
N ARG A 306 -32.12 5.29 14.69
CA ARG A 306 -31.78 5.37 16.12
C ARG A 306 -30.95 6.58 16.50
N HIS A 307 -30.32 7.23 15.51
CA HIS A 307 -29.40 8.35 15.72
C HIS A 307 -29.89 9.56 14.90
N PRO A 308 -30.96 10.26 15.33
CA PRO A 308 -31.60 11.33 14.55
C PRO A 308 -30.65 12.43 14.07
N GLY A 309 -29.56 12.69 14.81
CA GLY A 309 -28.50 13.60 14.40
C GLY A 309 -27.74 13.19 13.13
N GLN A 310 -27.98 11.99 12.61
CA GLN A 310 -27.41 11.45 11.36
C GLN A 310 -28.42 11.44 10.20
N GLU A 311 -29.66 11.92 10.39
CA GLU A 311 -30.71 11.85 9.36
C GLU A 311 -30.28 12.45 8.02
N PHE A 312 -29.50 13.52 8.06
CA PHE A 312 -29.02 14.24 6.88
C PHE A 312 -28.13 13.37 5.94
N VAL A 313 -27.54 12.27 6.43
CA VAL A 313 -26.72 11.36 5.60
C VAL A 313 -27.55 10.31 4.85
N ARG A 314 -28.84 10.18 5.18
CA ARG A 314 -29.74 9.15 4.63
C ARG A 314 -29.79 9.18 3.11
N GLU A 315 -29.90 10.37 2.51
CA GLU A 315 -29.96 10.52 1.05
C GLU A 315 -28.69 10.01 0.36
N SER A 316 -27.50 10.28 0.93
CA SER A 316 -26.24 9.77 0.41
C SER A 316 -26.17 8.24 0.49
N ILE A 317 -26.62 7.66 1.59
CA ILE A 317 -26.69 6.20 1.77
C ILE A 317 -27.67 5.57 0.78
N SER A 318 -28.86 6.15 0.59
CA SER A 318 -29.83 5.69 -0.39
C SER A 318 -29.31 5.78 -1.83
N ALA A 319 -28.54 6.82 -2.16
CA ALA A 319 -27.90 6.93 -3.47
C ALA A 319 -26.85 5.82 -3.69
N LEU A 320 -26.03 5.51 -2.68
CA LEU A 320 -25.08 4.40 -2.73
C LEU A 320 -25.79 3.04 -2.83
N GLU A 321 -26.89 2.84 -2.11
CA GLU A 321 -27.70 1.63 -2.21
C GLU A 321 -28.31 1.47 -3.61
N TRP A 322 -28.76 2.57 -4.22
CA TRP A 322 -29.25 2.56 -5.60
C TRP A 322 -28.16 2.08 -6.56
N PHE A 323 -26.94 2.61 -6.45
CA PHE A 323 -25.82 2.15 -7.26
C PHE A 323 -25.49 0.68 -7.01
N PHE A 324 -25.49 0.23 -5.75
CA PHE A 324 -25.29 -1.19 -5.41
C PHE A 324 -26.32 -2.11 -6.07
N LYS A 325 -27.60 -1.70 -6.10
CA LYS A 325 -28.70 -2.46 -6.72
C LYS A 325 -28.66 -2.44 -8.25
N LYS A 326 -28.23 -1.33 -8.86
CA LYS A 326 -28.24 -1.15 -10.32
C LYS A 326 -26.99 -1.63 -11.02
N MET A 327 -25.84 -1.58 -10.36
CA MET A 327 -24.56 -1.93 -10.98
C MET A 327 -24.33 -3.44 -11.00
N THR A 328 -23.78 -3.94 -12.10
CA THR A 328 -23.53 -5.38 -12.34
C THR A 328 -22.04 -5.75 -12.33
N HIS A 329 -21.15 -4.79 -12.04
CA HIS A 329 -19.72 -5.05 -11.97
C HIS A 329 -19.32 -5.74 -10.66
N GLN A 330 -18.24 -6.52 -10.69
CA GLN A 330 -17.70 -7.23 -9.52
C GLN A 330 -17.34 -6.29 -8.35
N GLU A 331 -16.99 -5.03 -8.65
CA GLU A 331 -16.61 -4.04 -7.64
C GLU A 331 -17.83 -3.43 -6.91
N LYS A 332 -19.07 -3.86 -7.19
CA LYS A 332 -20.28 -3.21 -6.62
C LYS A 332 -20.34 -3.17 -5.09
N PRO A 333 -19.72 -4.08 -4.30
CA PRO A 333 -19.67 -3.92 -2.84
C PRO A 333 -19.01 -2.62 -2.37
N ILE A 334 -18.20 -1.96 -3.22
CA ILE A 334 -17.57 -0.68 -2.91
C ILE A 334 -18.58 0.40 -2.48
N TYR A 335 -19.82 0.36 -2.98
CA TYR A 335 -20.87 1.31 -2.59
C TYR A 335 -21.36 1.08 -1.17
N LEU A 336 -21.46 -0.19 -0.74
CA LEU A 336 -21.76 -0.53 0.64
C LEU A 336 -20.61 -0.11 1.57
N TYR A 337 -19.36 -0.35 1.15
CA TYR A 337 -18.19 0.03 1.95
C TYR A 337 -18.09 1.54 2.13
N HIS A 338 -18.40 2.30 1.08
CA HIS A 338 -18.52 3.76 1.18
C HIS A 338 -19.61 4.16 2.18
N ALA A 339 -20.81 3.56 2.12
CA ALA A 339 -21.90 3.87 3.03
C ALA A 339 -21.55 3.56 4.50
N ILE A 340 -20.88 2.43 4.75
CA ILE A 340 -20.37 2.07 6.07
C ILE A 340 -19.37 3.12 6.57
N LEU A 341 -18.44 3.59 5.73
CA LEU A 341 -17.45 4.58 6.12
C LEU A 341 -18.05 5.93 6.50
N LEU A 342 -19.13 6.36 5.84
CA LEU A 342 -19.85 7.58 6.21
C LEU A 342 -20.34 7.53 7.67
N LEU A 343 -20.74 6.35 8.15
CA LEU A 343 -21.22 6.16 9.52
C LEU A 343 -20.10 5.85 10.51
N VAL A 344 -19.16 4.96 10.18
CA VAL A 344 -18.05 4.59 11.06
C VAL A 344 -17.15 5.79 11.35
N ARG A 345 -16.79 6.54 10.31
CA ARG A 345 -15.86 7.68 10.44
C ARG A 345 -16.58 9.02 10.56
N ARG A 346 -17.85 9.01 10.97
CA ARG A 346 -18.72 10.21 11.08
C ARG A 346 -18.11 11.37 11.87
N GLN A 347 -17.25 11.09 12.86
CA GLN A 347 -16.58 12.13 13.65
C GLN A 347 -15.40 12.81 12.93
N GLN A 348 -14.90 12.22 11.84
CA GLN A 348 -13.77 12.72 11.05
C GLN A 348 -14.23 13.48 9.79
N ILE A 349 -15.52 13.43 9.46
CA ILE A 349 -16.07 14.02 8.23
C ILE A 349 -16.50 15.46 8.50
N ASP A 350 -16.09 16.37 7.61
CA ASP A 350 -16.64 17.72 7.57
C ASP A 350 -18.03 17.70 6.92
N TRP A 351 -19.06 17.65 7.77
CA TRP A 351 -20.45 17.62 7.33
C TRP A 351 -20.97 18.98 6.84
N GLU A 352 -20.27 20.08 7.15
CA GLU A 352 -20.62 21.42 6.66
C GLU A 352 -20.11 21.67 5.23
N ALA A 353 -19.23 20.81 4.74
CA ALA A 353 -18.72 20.86 3.37
C ALA A 353 -19.87 20.81 2.35
N LYS A 354 -19.97 21.85 1.51
CA LYS A 354 -20.98 21.94 0.44
C LYS A 354 -20.42 21.46 -0.89
N ALA A 355 -21.30 20.89 -1.72
CA ALA A 355 -20.98 20.61 -3.11
C ALA A 355 -20.57 21.92 -3.83
N PRO A 356 -19.44 21.96 -4.56
CA PRO A 356 -19.12 23.11 -5.37
C PRO A 356 -20.18 23.27 -6.47
N HIS A 357 -20.43 24.49 -6.91
CA HIS A 357 -21.32 24.71 -8.04
C HIS A 357 -20.57 24.43 -9.35
N ILE A 358 -20.84 23.27 -9.95
CA ILE A 358 -20.32 22.90 -11.27
C ILE A 358 -21.51 22.69 -12.20
N ASP A 359 -21.57 23.56 -13.21
CA ASP A 359 -22.56 23.55 -14.28
C ASP A 359 -21.85 23.98 -15.58
N THR A 360 -21.21 23.03 -16.27
CA THR A 360 -20.40 23.35 -17.45
C THR A 360 -21.29 23.86 -18.59
N PRO A 361 -21.06 25.07 -19.14
CA PRO A 361 -21.84 25.55 -20.27
C PRO A 361 -21.78 24.61 -21.47
N ILE A 362 -22.93 24.36 -22.12
CA ILE A 362 -23.01 23.47 -23.30
C ILE A 362 -22.01 23.90 -24.38
N ALA A 363 -21.88 25.20 -24.65
CA ALA A 363 -20.92 25.72 -25.62
C ALA A 363 -19.45 25.33 -25.31
N GLU A 364 -19.08 25.25 -24.03
CA GLU A 364 -17.75 24.80 -23.61
C GLU A 364 -17.58 23.29 -23.86
N VAL A 365 -18.61 22.50 -23.57
CA VAL A 365 -18.64 21.06 -23.85
C VAL A 365 -18.52 20.81 -25.35
N GLU A 366 -19.28 21.53 -26.17
CA GLU A 366 -19.21 21.44 -27.63
C GLU A 366 -17.83 21.81 -28.16
N SER A 367 -17.23 22.88 -27.62
CA SER A 367 -15.87 23.29 -27.96
C SER A 367 -14.85 22.20 -27.61
N LEU A 368 -14.99 21.54 -26.46
CA LEU A 368 -14.13 20.43 -26.05
C LEU A 368 -14.21 19.26 -27.05
N TYR A 369 -15.42 18.87 -27.48
CA TYR A 369 -15.60 17.78 -28.44
C TYR A 369 -15.15 18.18 -29.85
N ALA A 370 -15.43 19.40 -30.30
CA ALA A 370 -15.00 19.91 -31.61
C ALA A 370 -13.47 19.97 -31.70
N PHE A 371 -12.80 20.51 -30.67
CA PHE A 371 -11.35 20.52 -30.58
C PHE A 371 -10.76 19.12 -30.59
N HIS A 372 -11.44 18.16 -29.96
CA HIS A 372 -11.01 16.77 -29.92
C HIS A 372 -11.10 16.09 -31.29
N LEU A 373 -12.23 16.27 -31.99
CA LEU A 373 -12.46 15.74 -33.34
C LEU A 373 -11.50 16.34 -34.37
N ALA A 374 -11.18 17.64 -34.26
CA ALA A 374 -10.19 18.32 -35.10
C ALA A 374 -8.73 18.03 -34.68
N GLY A 375 -8.56 17.39 -33.52
CA GLY A 375 -7.27 17.18 -32.89
C GLY A 375 -6.46 16.04 -33.52
N ARG A 376 -5.34 15.74 -32.86
CA ARG A 376 -4.49 14.59 -33.18
C ARG A 376 -4.38 13.64 -32.00
N LYS A 377 -4.06 12.38 -32.30
CA LYS A 377 -3.72 11.35 -31.32
C LYS A 377 -2.70 11.89 -30.31
N ARG A 378 -3.07 11.92 -29.03
CA ARG A 378 -2.18 12.33 -27.93
C ARG A 378 -1.41 11.12 -27.39
N PRO A 379 -0.09 11.21 -27.15
CA PRO A 379 0.62 10.14 -26.47
C PRO A 379 0.11 9.97 -25.03
N MET A 380 -0.04 8.72 -24.58
CA MET A 380 -0.39 8.38 -23.20
C MET A 380 0.86 8.34 -22.35
N ASP A 381 0.81 8.87 -21.12
CA ASP A 381 1.89 8.75 -20.16
C ASP A 381 2.12 7.27 -19.77
N ASP A 382 3.37 6.90 -19.48
CA ASP A 382 3.75 5.49 -19.22
C ASP A 382 2.98 4.88 -18.05
N TYR A 383 2.68 5.67 -17.01
CA TYR A 383 1.92 5.20 -15.85
C TYR A 383 0.46 4.83 -16.18
N ILE A 384 -0.07 5.20 -17.35
CA ILE A 384 -1.40 4.76 -17.83
C ILE A 384 -1.37 3.29 -18.28
N LEU A 385 -0.21 2.81 -18.75
CA LEU A 385 -0.04 1.49 -19.37
C LEU A 385 0.21 0.41 -18.30
N ASP A 386 -0.83 0.07 -17.54
CA ASP A 386 -0.75 -0.89 -16.44
C ASP A 386 -1.11 -2.34 -16.78
N LEU A 387 -1.21 -3.19 -15.75
CA LEU A 387 -1.58 -4.59 -15.81
C LEU A 387 -2.95 -4.85 -16.47
N HIS A 388 -3.84 -3.86 -16.52
CA HIS A 388 -5.12 -3.96 -17.21
C HIS A 388 -5.00 -3.67 -18.72
N THR A 389 -3.87 -3.13 -19.17
CA THR A 389 -3.55 -2.90 -20.59
C THR A 389 -2.78 -4.08 -21.19
N ARG A 390 -2.98 -4.38 -22.48
CA ARG A 390 -2.23 -5.46 -23.16
C ARG A 390 -0.72 -5.23 -23.12
N ARG A 391 -0.26 -3.97 -23.18
CA ARG A 391 1.16 -3.61 -23.15
C ARG A 391 1.75 -3.79 -21.76
N GLY A 392 1.07 -3.34 -20.70
CA GLY A 392 1.54 -3.53 -19.33
C GLY A 392 1.59 -5.00 -18.88
N LYS A 393 0.70 -5.86 -19.41
CA LYS A 393 0.82 -7.32 -19.21
C LYS A 393 2.11 -7.92 -19.81
N ARG A 394 2.64 -7.33 -20.88
CA ARG A 394 3.83 -7.82 -21.59
C ARG A 394 5.14 -7.24 -21.04
N SER A 395 5.11 -6.08 -20.39
CA SER A 395 6.31 -5.41 -19.88
C SER A 395 6.83 -5.95 -18.54
N GLY A 396 6.27 -7.04 -18.02
CA GLY A 396 6.67 -7.58 -16.72
C GLY A 396 6.30 -6.66 -15.55
N ASN A 397 5.33 -5.76 -15.73
CA ASN A 397 4.88 -4.88 -14.65
C ASN A 397 4.31 -5.73 -13.51
N CYS A 398 5.04 -5.78 -12.40
CA CYS A 398 4.63 -6.42 -11.16
C CYS A 398 3.45 -5.66 -10.51
N LEU A 399 2.59 -6.35 -9.76
CA LEU A 399 1.58 -5.74 -8.89
C LEU A 399 2.15 -4.69 -7.95
N GLU A 400 3.42 -4.74 -7.58
CA GLU A 400 4.13 -3.73 -6.79
C GLU A 400 4.16 -2.39 -7.53
N ASN A 401 4.62 -2.35 -8.77
CA ASN A 401 4.58 -1.12 -9.58
C ASN A 401 3.14 -0.65 -9.76
N PHE A 402 2.19 -1.59 -9.93
CA PHE A 402 0.77 -1.26 -9.97
C PHE A 402 0.25 -0.67 -8.65
N ALA A 403 0.72 -1.16 -7.51
CA ALA A 403 0.35 -0.68 -6.18
C ALA A 403 0.92 0.71 -5.92
N MET A 404 2.20 0.93 -6.22
CA MET A 404 2.86 2.22 -6.02
C MET A 404 2.28 3.29 -6.95
N GLU A 405 2.21 3.02 -8.25
CA GLU A 405 1.64 3.96 -9.22
C GLU A 405 0.13 4.13 -9.07
N GLY A 406 -0.54 3.07 -8.59
CA GLY A 406 -1.97 3.03 -8.36
C GLY A 406 -2.41 3.71 -7.07
N ALA A 407 -1.57 3.69 -6.03
CA ALA A 407 -1.81 4.36 -4.76
C ALA A 407 -1.45 5.85 -4.80
N TYR A 408 -0.68 6.29 -5.79
CA TYR A 408 -0.33 7.71 -5.93
C TYR A 408 -1.56 8.58 -6.22
N ILE A 409 -1.72 9.62 -5.39
CA ILE A 409 -2.74 10.66 -5.49
C ILE A 409 -2.05 12.01 -5.25
N GLU A 410 -2.20 12.96 -6.17
CA GLU A 410 -1.57 14.28 -6.10
C GLU A 410 -2.11 15.12 -4.93
N ARG A 411 -3.44 15.07 -4.73
CA ARG A 411 -4.17 15.81 -3.69
C ARG A 411 -4.82 14.83 -2.72
N GLU A 412 -4.00 13.98 -2.09
CA GLU A 412 -4.50 12.96 -1.16
C GLU A 412 -5.14 13.59 0.08
N ASN A 413 -6.29 13.06 0.50
CA ASN A 413 -6.94 13.47 1.73
C ASN A 413 -6.27 12.79 2.93
N VAL A 414 -5.22 13.43 3.45
CA VAL A 414 -4.41 12.93 4.57
C VAL A 414 -5.20 12.80 5.87
N ASP A 415 -6.32 13.50 6.03
CA ASP A 415 -7.16 13.45 7.23
C ASP A 415 -7.77 12.05 7.44
N PHE A 416 -8.02 11.33 6.34
CA PHE A 416 -8.55 9.96 6.37
C PHE A 416 -7.50 8.87 6.15
N LEU A 417 -6.27 9.26 5.81
CA LEU A 417 -5.19 8.31 5.54
C LEU A 417 -4.74 7.63 6.83
N ARG A 418 -4.68 6.29 6.81
CA ARG A 418 -4.01 5.48 7.82
C ARG A 418 -2.74 4.90 7.21
N PRO A 419 -1.55 5.45 7.52
CA PRO A 419 -0.29 5.00 6.91
C PRO A 419 -0.08 3.48 7.02
N GLU A 420 -0.48 2.88 8.14
CA GLU A 420 -0.39 1.44 8.38
C GLU A 420 -1.26 0.65 7.40
N TYR A 421 -2.43 1.16 7.01
CA TYR A 421 -3.33 0.47 6.08
C TYR A 421 -2.74 0.50 4.67
N ARG A 422 -2.16 1.65 4.29
CA ARG A 422 -1.44 1.80 3.02
C ARG A 422 -0.21 0.89 2.95
N GLU A 423 0.54 0.77 4.05
CA GLU A 423 1.67 -0.14 4.15
C GLU A 423 1.23 -1.61 3.97
N ILE A 424 0.14 -2.02 4.64
CA ILE A 424 -0.44 -3.36 4.47
C ILE A 424 -0.89 -3.57 3.02
N TYR A 425 -1.52 -2.58 2.40
CA TYR A 425 -1.92 -2.63 0.99
C TYR A 425 -0.71 -2.88 0.07
N VAL A 426 0.34 -2.07 0.18
CA VAL A 426 1.55 -2.20 -0.64
C VAL A 426 2.24 -3.54 -0.37
N THR A 427 2.38 -3.93 0.89
CA THR A 427 3.01 -5.19 1.30
C THR A 427 2.24 -6.38 0.73
N LEU A 428 0.91 -6.41 0.82
CA LEU A 428 0.10 -7.49 0.27
C LEU A 428 0.29 -7.63 -1.24
N LYS A 429 0.42 -6.52 -1.98
CA LYS A 429 0.66 -6.55 -3.44
C LYS A 429 2.04 -7.10 -3.78
N GLN A 430 3.08 -6.65 -3.09
CA GLN A 430 4.44 -7.19 -3.23
C GLN A 430 4.47 -8.70 -2.95
N GLU A 431 3.81 -9.12 -1.88
CA GLU A 431 3.76 -10.52 -1.46
C GLU A 431 2.96 -11.38 -2.46
N LEU A 432 1.90 -10.85 -3.06
CA LEU A 432 1.17 -11.53 -4.14
C LEU A 432 1.99 -11.66 -5.43
N ASP A 433 2.86 -10.71 -5.76
CA ASP A 433 3.80 -10.85 -6.88
C ASP A 433 4.83 -11.92 -6.62
N LEU A 434 5.43 -11.91 -5.42
CA LEU A 434 6.39 -12.94 -5.02
C LEU A 434 5.74 -14.32 -5.11
N TYR A 435 4.51 -14.47 -4.61
CA TYR A 435 3.75 -15.71 -4.73
C TYR A 435 3.53 -16.12 -6.18
N ARG A 436 3.15 -15.19 -7.07
CA ARG A 436 2.93 -15.48 -8.50
C ARG A 436 4.22 -15.91 -9.21
N ASN A 437 5.37 -15.36 -8.80
CA ASN A 437 6.65 -15.59 -9.46
C ASN A 437 7.43 -16.78 -8.89
N LYS A 438 7.37 -17.01 -7.58
CA LYS A 438 8.22 -17.97 -6.84
C LYS A 438 7.43 -19.02 -6.05
N GLY A 439 6.11 -18.90 -5.95
CA GLY A 439 5.26 -19.77 -5.15
C GLY A 439 5.30 -19.45 -3.65
N LEU A 440 4.43 -20.13 -2.90
CA LEU A 440 4.19 -19.83 -1.48
C LEU A 440 5.34 -20.27 -0.55
N GLU A 441 6.04 -21.35 -0.89
CA GLU A 441 7.14 -21.87 -0.05
C GLU A 441 8.29 -20.87 0.04
N GLU A 442 8.72 -20.33 -1.10
CA GLU A 442 9.83 -19.38 -1.18
C GLU A 442 9.49 -18.05 -0.49
N GLN A 443 8.23 -17.66 -0.56
CA GLN A 443 7.71 -16.51 0.16
C GLN A 443 7.78 -16.69 1.69
N GLN A 444 7.35 -17.85 2.20
CA GLN A 444 7.33 -18.14 3.64
C GLN A 444 8.73 -18.12 4.25
N LYS A 445 9.76 -18.53 3.50
CA LYS A 445 11.14 -18.47 3.97
C LYS A 445 11.64 -17.05 4.24
N ARG A 446 11.07 -16.02 3.59
CA ARG A 446 11.45 -14.60 3.79
C ARG A 446 10.78 -13.95 4.99
N TRP A 447 9.69 -14.54 5.48
CA TRP A 447 8.88 -13.98 6.56
C TRP A 447 9.69 -13.68 7.84
N PRO A 448 10.61 -14.56 8.30
CA PRO A 448 11.45 -14.29 9.45
C PRO A 448 12.31 -13.02 9.30
N LEU A 449 12.80 -12.73 8.09
CA LEU A 449 13.57 -11.51 7.83
C LEU A 449 12.69 -10.27 7.97
N ARG A 450 11.52 -10.25 7.32
CA ARG A 450 10.59 -9.10 7.41
C ARG A 450 10.18 -8.83 8.85
N LYS A 451 9.82 -9.89 9.60
CA LYS A 451 9.47 -9.79 11.02
C LYS A 451 10.62 -9.23 11.85
N LEU A 452 11.85 -9.65 11.58
CA LEU A 452 13.03 -9.11 12.26
C LEU A 452 13.26 -7.64 11.89
N ALA A 453 13.24 -7.31 10.59
CA ALA A 453 13.45 -5.98 10.05
C ALA A 453 12.46 -4.96 10.65
N CYS A 454 11.18 -5.31 10.71
CA CYS A 454 10.14 -4.52 11.38
C CYS A 454 10.44 -4.34 12.88
N ARG A 455 10.78 -5.41 13.61
CA ARG A 455 11.13 -5.34 15.04
C ARG A 455 12.34 -4.45 15.33
N VAL A 456 13.33 -4.43 14.44
CA VAL A 456 14.53 -3.59 14.60
C VAL A 456 14.36 -2.19 14.03
N GLY A 457 13.21 -1.86 13.44
CA GLY A 457 12.94 -0.56 12.83
C GLY A 457 13.77 -0.29 11.57
N VAL A 458 14.13 -1.33 10.81
CA VAL A 458 14.94 -1.21 9.59
C VAL A 458 14.07 -1.57 8.38
N PRO A 459 13.58 -0.59 7.60
CA PRO A 459 12.71 -0.85 6.46
C PRO A 459 13.40 -1.67 5.37
N ILE A 460 12.65 -2.55 4.70
CA ILE A 460 13.11 -3.24 3.49
C ILE A 460 12.57 -2.48 2.28
N GLN A 461 13.45 -2.07 1.37
CA GLN A 461 13.07 -1.33 0.16
C GLN A 461 13.72 -1.92 -1.10
N SER A 462 13.05 -1.76 -2.24
CA SER A 462 13.53 -2.24 -3.54
C SER A 462 14.55 -1.27 -4.14
N LEU A 463 15.69 -1.77 -4.60
CA LEU A 463 16.71 -0.98 -5.30
C LEU A 463 16.32 -0.74 -6.76
N SER A 464 16.44 0.51 -7.21
CA SER A 464 16.37 0.80 -8.64
C SER A 464 17.60 0.26 -9.37
N SER A 465 17.45 -0.01 -10.67
CA SER A 465 18.57 -0.42 -11.54
C SER A 465 19.71 0.61 -11.53
N THR A 466 19.38 1.90 -11.50
CA THR A 466 20.35 3.00 -11.38
C THR A 466 21.09 2.99 -10.04
N ALA A 467 20.37 2.79 -8.92
CA ALA A 467 20.99 2.68 -7.60
C ALA A 467 21.92 1.46 -7.52
N MET A 468 21.50 0.31 -8.03
CA MET A 468 22.32 -0.90 -8.10
C MET A 468 23.57 -0.69 -8.95
N ALA A 469 23.47 0.00 -10.08
CA ALA A 469 24.63 0.33 -10.91
C ALA A 469 25.64 1.24 -10.17
N ARG A 470 25.15 2.18 -9.36
CA ARG A 470 25.99 3.04 -8.51
C ARG A 470 26.71 2.23 -7.42
N ILE A 471 26.01 1.34 -6.73
CA ILE A 471 26.60 0.47 -5.69
C ILE A 471 27.71 -0.41 -6.30
N LYS A 472 27.46 -1.04 -7.46
CA LYS A 472 28.46 -1.90 -8.12
C LYS A 472 29.72 -1.17 -8.57
N LYS A 473 29.61 0.11 -8.94
CA LYS A 473 30.74 0.94 -9.38
C LYS A 473 31.50 1.59 -8.21
N ALA A 474 30.91 1.62 -7.03
CA ALA A 474 31.50 2.28 -5.87
C ALA A 474 32.72 1.54 -5.32
N PRO A 475 33.72 2.27 -4.78
CA PRO A 475 34.89 1.66 -4.19
C PRO A 475 34.54 0.82 -2.96
N HIS A 476 35.24 -0.30 -2.82
CA HIS A 476 35.16 -1.15 -1.63
C HIS A 476 35.91 -0.50 -0.47
N ALA A 477 35.35 -0.53 0.74
CA ALA A 477 36.03 -0.11 1.95
C ALA A 477 37.21 -1.02 2.31
N LYS A 478 37.15 -2.31 1.94
CA LYS A 478 38.24 -3.30 2.07
C LYS A 478 38.06 -4.43 1.05
N LEU A 479 39.18 -5.02 0.60
CA LEU A 479 39.14 -6.29 -0.13
C LEU A 479 38.57 -7.41 0.73
N LYS A 480 37.89 -8.36 0.10
CA LYS A 480 37.45 -9.59 0.74
C LYS A 480 38.66 -10.45 1.08
N THR A 481 38.80 -10.75 2.36
CA THR A 481 39.83 -11.68 2.85
C THR A 481 39.34 -13.12 2.92
N ALA A 482 38.03 -13.35 2.77
CA ALA A 482 37.41 -14.67 2.83
C ALA A 482 36.11 -14.68 2.04
N VAL A 483 35.73 -15.86 1.51
CA VAL A 483 34.55 -16.05 0.65
C VAL A 483 33.27 -15.58 1.33
N TYR A 484 33.12 -15.90 2.63
CA TYR A 484 31.95 -15.57 3.43
C TYR A 484 31.81 -14.07 3.74
N LYS A 485 32.87 -13.27 3.63
CA LYS A 485 32.79 -11.82 3.87
C LYS A 485 32.07 -11.18 2.70
N LYS A 486 31.18 -10.24 3.00
CA LYS A 486 30.52 -9.44 1.97
C LYS A 486 31.33 -8.18 1.67
N PRO A 487 31.36 -7.71 0.42
CA PRO A 487 31.96 -6.43 0.10
C PRO A 487 31.17 -5.32 0.80
N VAL A 488 31.88 -4.21 1.03
CA VAL A 488 31.37 -3.01 1.69
C VAL A 488 31.61 -1.86 0.73
N HIS A 489 30.56 -1.37 0.07
CA HIS A 489 30.63 -0.31 -0.94
C HIS A 489 30.38 1.05 -0.31
N ILE A 490 31.15 2.07 -0.68
CA ILE A 490 30.95 3.44 -0.18
C ILE A 490 30.30 4.30 -1.27
N VAL A 491 29.05 4.71 -1.05
CA VAL A 491 28.19 5.40 -2.03
C VAL A 491 27.72 6.73 -1.44
N GLY A 492 28.55 7.78 -1.59
CA GLY A 492 28.25 9.10 -1.03
C GLY A 492 28.11 9.05 0.50
N ASP A 493 26.93 9.39 0.99
CA ASP A 493 26.61 9.44 2.43
C ASP A 493 26.21 8.07 3.01
N LEU A 494 26.22 7.01 2.20
CA LEU A 494 25.83 5.67 2.60
C LEU A 494 26.95 4.65 2.39
N VAL A 495 26.91 3.61 3.19
CA VAL A 495 27.74 2.42 3.05
C VAL A 495 26.84 1.20 2.91
N TYR A 496 27.09 0.39 1.89
CA TYR A 496 26.32 -0.80 1.57
C TYR A 496 27.14 -2.07 1.82
N LYS A 497 26.66 -2.98 2.67
CA LYS A 497 27.25 -4.29 2.91
C LYS A 497 26.37 -5.37 2.29
N GLY A 498 26.85 -6.13 1.32
CA GLY A 498 26.05 -7.14 0.61
C GLY A 498 26.65 -7.57 -0.73
N PRO A 499 25.94 -8.35 -1.57
CA PRO A 499 24.61 -8.90 -1.30
C PRO A 499 24.66 -10.10 -0.35
N TYR A 500 23.64 -10.20 0.51
CA TYR A 500 23.29 -11.36 1.31
C TYR A 500 22.08 -12.07 0.70
N THR A 501 21.93 -13.37 0.95
CA THR A 501 20.61 -14.02 0.84
C THR A 501 19.90 -13.87 2.19
N PHE A 502 18.56 -13.90 2.18
CA PHE A 502 17.73 -13.57 3.35
C PHE A 502 17.96 -14.51 4.56
N ASP A 503 18.43 -15.73 4.31
CA ASP A 503 18.60 -16.81 5.28
C ASP A 503 20.02 -16.92 5.86
N VAL A 504 20.98 -16.16 5.32
CA VAL A 504 22.37 -16.25 5.77
C VAL A 504 22.48 -15.79 7.24
N PRO A 505 22.99 -16.64 8.16
CA PRO A 505 23.05 -16.30 9.59
C PRO A 505 23.80 -15.00 9.89
N ARG A 506 24.84 -14.67 9.12
CA ARG A 506 25.60 -13.42 9.28
C ARG A 506 24.79 -12.16 8.97
N PHE A 507 23.86 -12.25 8.02
CA PHE A 507 22.97 -11.14 7.67
C PHE A 507 21.99 -10.88 8.82
N ILE A 508 21.32 -11.94 9.28
CA ILE A 508 20.41 -11.92 10.41
C ILE A 508 21.12 -11.45 11.69
N ASN A 509 22.32 -11.95 11.97
CA ASN A 509 23.11 -11.54 13.13
C ASN A 509 23.51 -10.06 13.08
N ASN A 510 23.84 -9.50 11.91
CA ASN A 510 24.11 -8.06 11.80
C ASN A 510 22.91 -7.25 12.30
N LEU A 511 21.69 -7.56 11.84
CA LEU A 511 20.48 -6.86 12.30
C LEU A 511 20.26 -7.02 13.80
N ARG A 512 20.27 -8.27 14.29
CA ARG A 512 20.02 -8.61 15.70
C ARG A 512 20.99 -7.94 16.65
N PHE A 513 22.29 -8.09 16.40
CA PHE A 513 23.33 -7.61 17.30
C PHE A 513 23.47 -6.09 17.27
N THR A 514 23.23 -5.45 16.12
CA THR A 514 23.20 -3.98 16.04
C THR A 514 22.09 -3.41 16.91
N TYR A 515 20.88 -3.93 16.77
CA TYR A 515 19.73 -3.51 17.55
C TYR A 515 19.91 -3.81 19.04
N ALA A 516 20.38 -5.02 19.38
CA ALA A 516 20.63 -5.40 20.76
C ALA A 516 21.65 -4.49 21.44
N LEU A 517 22.73 -4.10 20.73
CA LEU A 517 23.72 -3.18 21.26
C LEU A 517 23.11 -1.80 21.54
N GLN A 518 22.27 -1.30 20.63
CA GLN A 518 21.52 -0.05 20.84
C GLN A 518 20.60 -0.12 22.06
N VAL A 519 19.86 -1.22 22.25
CA VAL A 519 18.99 -1.43 23.43
C VAL A 519 19.79 -1.33 24.73
N LEU A 520 20.97 -1.95 24.79
CA LEU A 520 21.84 -1.90 25.96
C LEU A 520 22.42 -0.49 26.20
N GLU A 521 22.79 0.24 25.15
CA GLU A 521 23.26 1.64 25.23
C GLU A 521 22.17 2.58 25.75
N GLU A 522 20.94 2.44 25.25
CA GLU A 522 19.76 3.19 25.69
C GLU A 522 19.44 2.89 27.14
N ARG A 523 19.51 1.61 27.55
CA ARG A 523 19.19 1.21 28.92
C ARG A 523 20.13 1.82 29.95
N LEU A 524 21.41 1.97 29.62
CA LEU A 524 22.37 2.69 30.48
C LEU A 524 22.30 4.21 30.36
N SER A 525 21.35 4.74 29.58
CA SER A 525 21.22 6.17 29.28
C SER A 525 22.56 6.79 28.88
N LEU A 526 23.31 6.08 28.03
CA LEU A 526 24.62 6.58 27.60
C LEU A 526 24.43 7.87 26.79
N PRO A 527 25.22 8.93 27.03
CA PRO A 527 25.24 10.08 26.16
C PRO A 527 25.76 9.67 24.77
N GLU A 528 25.37 10.40 23.72
CA GLU A 528 25.66 10.02 22.32
C GLU A 528 27.14 9.75 22.07
N TRP A 529 28.04 10.53 22.67
CA TRP A 529 29.49 10.37 22.48
C TRP A 529 30.04 9.04 23.03
N LEU A 530 29.33 8.40 23.98
CA LEU A 530 29.65 7.05 24.49
C LEU A 530 29.00 5.92 23.68
N ARG A 531 28.07 6.22 22.76
CA ARG A 531 27.40 5.22 21.94
C ARG A 531 28.24 4.90 20.71
N ALA A 532 28.39 3.61 20.45
CA ALA A 532 29.12 3.06 19.32
C ALA A 532 28.26 2.18 18.41
N SER A 533 26.99 1.94 18.74
CA SER A 533 26.04 1.35 17.77
C SER A 533 26.02 2.15 16.46
N LEU A 534 26.07 1.44 15.34
CA LEU A 534 25.86 2.00 14.01
C LEU A 534 24.57 1.39 13.43
N PRO A 535 23.41 2.02 13.67
CA PRO A 535 22.13 1.48 13.20
C PRO A 535 22.08 1.41 11.67
N TRP A 536 21.43 0.36 11.16
CA TRP A 536 21.12 0.24 9.74
C TRP A 536 19.95 1.17 9.41
N GLN A 537 20.04 1.90 8.31
CA GLN A 537 18.96 2.77 7.84
C GLN A 537 17.90 2.00 7.06
N CYS A 538 18.33 1.04 6.25
CA CYS A 538 17.43 0.19 5.47
C CYS A 538 18.11 -1.12 5.06
N ILE A 539 17.28 -2.05 4.58
CA ILE A 539 17.67 -3.26 3.88
C ILE A 539 17.25 -3.09 2.41
N ASP A 540 18.23 -3.00 1.53
CA ASP A 540 18.03 -2.75 0.10
C ASP A 540 18.00 -4.07 -0.67
N TYR A 541 16.87 -4.39 -1.31
CA TYR A 541 16.63 -5.62 -2.08
C TYR A 541 16.88 -5.39 -3.58
N ASP A 542 17.73 -6.19 -4.20
CA ASP A 542 18.16 -6.02 -5.61
C ASP A 542 17.24 -6.68 -6.66
N GLY A 543 16.13 -7.29 -6.24
CA GLY A 543 15.22 -8.03 -7.11
C GLY A 543 15.61 -9.48 -7.40
N ASN A 544 16.85 -9.89 -7.09
CA ASN A 544 17.42 -11.20 -7.42
C ASN A 544 17.89 -11.96 -6.17
N ASP A 545 17.14 -11.84 -5.06
CA ASP A 545 17.47 -12.48 -3.77
C ASP A 545 18.74 -11.94 -3.09
N GLY A 546 19.28 -10.84 -3.61
CA GLY A 546 20.36 -10.08 -2.98
C GLY A 546 19.82 -8.97 -2.08
N TYR A 547 20.28 -8.95 -0.83
CA TYR A 547 19.97 -7.94 0.17
C TYR A 547 21.24 -7.20 0.58
N PHE A 548 21.16 -5.88 0.66
CA PHE A 548 22.23 -5.00 1.13
C PHE A 548 21.81 -4.33 2.43
N LEU A 549 22.68 -4.37 3.43
CA LEU A 549 22.53 -3.55 4.62
C LEU A 549 23.11 -2.16 4.33
N ALA A 550 22.29 -1.12 4.48
CA ALA A 550 22.71 0.26 4.28
C ALA A 550 22.84 0.98 5.62
N ALA A 551 23.98 1.65 5.84
CA ALA A 551 24.24 2.47 7.01
C ALA A 551 24.80 3.84 6.59
N PRO A 552 24.75 4.86 7.47
CA PRO A 552 25.42 6.12 7.22
C PRO A 552 26.92 5.92 7.00
N ASN A 553 27.49 6.66 6.05
CA ASN A 553 28.93 6.79 5.91
C ASN A 553 29.46 7.68 7.03
N VAL A 554 30.16 7.06 7.99
CA VAL A 554 30.77 7.75 9.14
C VAL A 554 32.15 8.34 8.85
N GLY A 555 32.61 8.25 7.60
CA GLY A 555 33.88 8.77 7.14
C GLY A 555 33.76 10.02 6.29
N LYS A 556 34.78 10.28 5.48
CA LYS A 556 34.75 11.35 4.47
C LYS A 556 33.74 11.01 3.37
N THR A 557 32.97 12.01 2.94
CA THR A 557 31.97 11.89 1.87
C THR A 557 32.48 12.43 0.53
N GLY A 558 33.45 13.34 0.53
CA GLY A 558 34.07 13.93 -0.66
C GLY A 558 35.45 13.35 -1.00
N SER A 559 35.72 13.19 -2.31
CA SER A 559 37.03 12.84 -2.89
C SER A 559 37.75 11.68 -2.19
N ILE A 560 37.06 10.54 -2.04
CA ILE A 560 37.60 9.37 -1.32
C ILE A 560 38.74 8.74 -2.14
N PRO A 561 39.99 8.75 -1.65
CA PRO A 561 41.10 8.15 -2.39
C PRO A 561 40.95 6.62 -2.40
N PHE A 562 41.07 6.04 -3.59
CA PHE A 562 41.07 4.59 -3.78
C PHE A 562 42.22 4.18 -4.70
N LYS A 563 42.61 2.91 -4.60
CA LYS A 563 43.55 2.26 -5.51
C LYS A 563 42.92 1.01 -6.09
N ILE A 564 43.29 0.64 -7.31
CA ILE A 564 42.93 -0.67 -7.86
C ILE A 564 43.76 -1.72 -7.16
N ALA A 565 43.11 -2.74 -6.62
CA ALA A 565 43.78 -3.82 -5.92
C ALA A 565 43.14 -5.18 -6.24
N SER A 566 43.94 -6.22 -6.13
CA SER A 566 43.53 -7.61 -6.36
C SER A 566 43.86 -8.45 -5.13
N SER A 567 43.09 -9.51 -4.93
CA SER A 567 43.29 -10.57 -3.96
C SER A 567 43.08 -11.92 -4.64
N LYS A 568 43.23 -13.01 -3.89
CA LYS A 568 42.89 -14.36 -4.38
C LYS A 568 41.40 -14.51 -4.75
N LEU A 569 40.53 -13.64 -4.24
CA LEU A 569 39.07 -13.74 -4.38
C LEU A 569 38.47 -12.69 -5.32
N GLU A 570 39.20 -11.61 -5.58
CA GLU A 570 38.70 -10.42 -6.27
C GLU A 570 39.82 -9.82 -7.10
N ALA A 571 39.58 -9.49 -8.37
CA ALA A 571 40.58 -8.88 -9.24
C ALA A 571 40.16 -7.46 -9.63
N ASN A 572 41.12 -6.54 -9.68
CA ASN A 572 40.96 -5.18 -10.19
C ASN A 572 39.83 -4.38 -9.52
N VAL A 573 39.68 -4.54 -8.21
CA VAL A 573 38.63 -3.85 -7.45
C VAL A 573 39.14 -2.48 -6.98
N PRO A 574 38.37 -1.40 -7.16
CA PRO A 574 38.69 -0.11 -6.53
C PRO A 574 38.51 -0.22 -5.02
N VAL A 575 39.58 -0.02 -4.27
CA VAL A 575 39.59 -0.18 -2.81
C VAL A 575 40.11 1.10 -2.17
N VAL A 576 39.34 1.61 -1.21
CA VAL A 576 39.71 2.80 -0.44
C VAL A 576 41.06 2.61 0.25
N THR A 577 41.93 3.60 0.15
CA THR A 577 43.24 3.54 0.80
C THR A 577 43.08 3.57 2.33
N LYS A 578 43.96 2.86 3.06
CA LYS A 578 43.91 2.82 4.52
C LYS A 578 43.98 4.26 5.10
N GLY A 579 43.04 4.62 5.97
CA GLY A 579 42.90 5.98 6.51
C GLY A 579 42.35 7.03 5.53
N GLY A 580 42.05 6.65 4.28
CA GLY A 580 41.57 7.55 3.23
C GLY A 580 40.14 8.03 3.43
N CYS A 581 39.25 7.14 3.91
CA CYS A 581 37.84 7.45 4.19
C CYS A 581 37.53 7.50 5.68
N VAL A 582 37.93 6.44 6.41
CA VAL A 582 37.72 6.29 7.86
C VAL A 582 39.02 5.86 8.53
N ARG A 583 39.22 6.30 9.76
CA ARG A 583 40.30 5.82 10.63
C ARG A 583 39.75 4.74 11.56
N ARG A 584 40.54 3.69 11.82
CA ARG A 584 40.21 2.67 12.83
C ARG A 584 40.86 3.05 14.16
N VAL A 585 40.26 2.62 15.26
CA VAL A 585 40.87 2.80 16.59
C VAL A 585 42.26 2.12 16.64
N ALA A 586 42.40 0.93 16.04
CA ALA A 586 43.69 0.25 15.92
C ALA A 586 44.79 1.07 15.21
N ASP A 587 44.43 2.03 14.34
CA ASP A 587 45.40 2.86 13.62
C ASP A 587 45.94 4.03 14.48
N ILE A 588 45.18 4.47 15.49
CA ILE A 588 45.61 5.51 16.44
C ILE A 588 46.19 4.91 17.73
N GLU A 589 45.81 3.68 18.08
CA GLU A 589 46.39 2.92 19.18
C GLU A 589 47.90 2.84 19.05
N SER A 590 48.40 2.48 17.86
CA SER A 590 49.84 2.32 17.61
C SER A 590 50.65 3.60 17.82
N ASN A 591 50.02 4.77 17.79
CA ASN A 591 50.70 6.05 17.87
C ASN A 591 50.66 6.66 19.28
N GLY A 592 50.02 5.98 20.26
CA GLY A 592 49.92 6.47 21.63
C GLY A 592 48.99 7.69 21.82
N GLN A 593 48.23 8.08 20.80
CA GLN A 593 47.44 9.33 20.77
C GLN A 593 46.02 9.19 21.34
N MET A 594 45.68 8.07 21.99
CA MET A 594 44.33 7.88 22.54
C MET A 594 44.15 8.62 23.87
N THR A 595 43.15 9.49 23.94
CA THR A 595 42.70 10.10 25.20
C THR A 595 42.05 9.06 26.11
N ASN A 596 42.02 9.31 27.43
CA ASN A 596 41.35 8.39 28.37
C ASN A 596 39.85 8.24 28.07
N GLU A 597 39.21 9.30 27.58
CA GLU A 597 37.82 9.26 27.13
C GLU A 597 37.64 8.32 25.92
N ALA A 598 38.47 8.46 24.87
CA ALA A 598 38.45 7.57 23.72
C ALA A 598 38.65 6.10 24.14
N LYS A 599 39.57 5.84 25.08
CA LYS A 599 39.80 4.50 25.60
C LYS A 599 38.56 3.95 26.31
N ARG A 600 37.88 4.75 27.12
CA ARG A 600 36.63 4.36 27.80
C ARG A 600 35.53 4.01 26.80
N ILE A 601 35.33 4.81 25.75
CA ILE A 601 34.31 4.54 24.72
C ILE A 601 34.61 3.21 24.00
N VAL A 602 35.88 2.95 23.69
CA VAL A 602 36.32 1.66 23.10
C VAL A 602 35.99 0.49 24.02
N LEU A 603 36.35 0.58 25.30
CA LEU A 603 36.09 -0.49 26.26
C LEU A 603 34.59 -0.66 26.54
N GLN A 604 33.81 0.42 26.58
CA GLN A 604 32.36 0.39 26.72
C GLN A 604 31.70 -0.40 25.57
N HIS A 605 32.13 -0.15 24.33
CA HIS A 605 31.65 -0.90 23.17
C HIS A 605 32.04 -2.38 23.22
N LEU A 606 33.30 -2.68 23.56
CA LEU A 606 33.77 -4.06 23.70
C LEU A 606 33.06 -4.80 24.83
N TYR A 607 32.65 -4.10 25.89
CA TYR A 607 31.85 -4.66 26.98
C TYR A 607 30.47 -5.10 26.51
N PHE A 608 29.75 -4.29 25.74
CA PHE A 608 28.48 -4.73 25.16
C PHE A 608 28.64 -5.90 24.19
N ARG A 609 29.73 -5.92 23.41
CA ARG A 609 30.05 -7.11 22.58
C ARG A 609 30.28 -8.35 23.43
N PHE A 610 30.95 -8.23 24.56
CA PHE A 610 31.12 -9.33 25.50
C PHE A 610 29.77 -9.82 26.03
N LEU A 611 28.91 -8.92 26.52
CA LEU A 611 27.58 -9.28 27.04
C LEU A 611 26.72 -10.01 26.01
N LEU A 612 26.76 -9.56 24.75
CA LEU A 612 26.00 -10.15 23.64
C LEU A 612 26.68 -11.37 23.00
N GLY A 613 27.85 -11.79 23.50
CA GLY A 613 28.59 -12.92 22.93
C GLY A 613 29.06 -12.68 21.49
N ILE A 614 29.41 -11.45 21.12
CA ILE A 614 29.90 -11.08 19.79
C ILE A 614 31.40 -11.35 19.69
N GLY A 615 31.81 -12.04 18.63
CA GLY A 615 33.09 -12.73 18.49
C GLY A 615 34.26 -11.90 17.99
N ASP A 616 34.06 -11.05 16.98
CA ASP A 616 35.15 -10.25 16.39
C ASP A 616 35.41 -8.95 17.17
N SER A 617 35.74 -9.11 18.45
CA SER A 617 35.92 -8.02 19.42
C SER A 617 37.38 -7.55 19.45
N GLY A 618 37.75 -6.77 18.44
CA GLY A 618 39.04 -6.09 18.37
C GLY A 618 38.88 -4.66 17.88
N THR A 619 39.87 -3.82 18.17
CA THR A 619 39.83 -2.39 17.90
C THR A 619 39.98 -2.05 16.41
N HIS A 620 40.34 -3.04 15.58
CA HIS A 620 40.27 -2.97 14.13
C HIS A 620 38.83 -2.98 13.58
N GLN A 621 37.83 -3.31 14.41
CA GLN A 621 36.40 -3.28 14.08
C GLN A 621 35.66 -2.09 14.73
N ILE A 622 36.40 -1.07 15.16
CA ILE A 622 35.87 0.17 15.70
C ILE A 622 36.41 1.31 14.85
N LEU A 623 35.51 2.09 14.28
CA LEU A 623 35.82 3.25 13.44
C LEU A 623 35.74 4.52 14.28
N ILE A 624 36.59 5.49 13.96
CA ILE A 624 36.49 6.87 14.44
C ILE A 624 35.59 7.61 13.46
N ARG A 625 34.55 8.25 13.99
CA ARG A 625 33.58 8.99 13.20
C ARG A 625 34.13 10.36 12.83
N GLU A 626 34.21 10.63 11.53
CA GLU A 626 34.56 11.97 11.03
C GLU A 626 33.32 12.90 11.05
N ASP A 627 32.12 12.34 11.11
CA ASP A 627 30.84 13.05 11.28
C ASP A 627 30.46 13.28 12.75
N TYR A 628 31.41 13.15 13.69
CA TYR A 628 31.15 13.32 15.13
C TYR A 628 30.55 14.68 15.47
N LYS A 629 31.02 15.77 14.84
CA LYS A 629 30.55 17.12 15.12
C LYS A 629 29.04 17.30 14.88
N THR A 630 28.49 16.54 13.92
CA THR A 630 27.07 16.58 13.58
C THR A 630 26.26 15.48 14.26
N SER A 631 26.86 14.31 14.49
CA SER A 631 26.16 13.14 15.04
C SER A 631 26.23 13.02 16.56
N GLY A 632 27.12 13.76 17.23
CA GLY A 632 27.39 13.61 18.66
C GLY A 632 28.07 12.29 19.05
N ARG A 633 28.32 11.36 18.11
CA ARG A 633 28.91 10.03 18.36
C ARG A 633 30.37 9.96 17.94
N PHE A 634 31.25 9.56 18.84
CA PHE A 634 32.70 9.57 18.54
C PHE A 634 33.16 8.31 17.78
N LEU A 635 32.57 7.15 18.08
CA LEU A 635 32.96 5.87 17.49
C LEU A 635 31.78 5.17 16.80
N ALA A 636 32.10 4.24 15.89
CA ALA A 636 31.15 3.32 15.28
C ALA A 636 31.70 1.90 15.27
N GLY A 637 30.99 0.97 15.88
CA GLY A 637 31.29 -0.46 15.82
C GLY A 637 30.81 -1.08 14.52
N VAL A 638 31.66 -1.88 13.88
CA VAL A 638 31.34 -2.58 12.63
C VAL A 638 31.62 -4.08 12.73
N ASP A 639 31.17 -4.86 11.73
CA ASP A 639 31.45 -6.31 11.61
C ASP A 639 30.93 -7.13 12.81
N ILE A 640 29.69 -6.87 13.23
CA ILE A 640 29.04 -7.42 14.43
C ILE A 640 28.20 -8.67 14.14
N GLU A 641 28.68 -9.58 13.28
CA GLU A 641 27.94 -10.80 12.90
C GLU A 641 28.44 -12.11 13.49
N GLU A 642 29.65 -12.13 14.04
CA GLU A 642 30.29 -13.34 14.55
C GLU A 642 29.90 -13.60 16.00
N ARG A 643 29.70 -14.87 16.36
CA ARG A 643 29.56 -15.27 17.76
C ARG A 643 30.93 -15.56 18.38
N ARG A 644 31.05 -15.30 19.67
CA ARG A 644 32.24 -15.56 20.47
C ARG A 644 32.22 -16.99 21.01
N GLY A 645 33.40 -17.61 21.09
CA GLY A 645 33.59 -18.77 21.95
C GLY A 645 33.68 -18.36 23.42
N VAL A 646 33.28 -19.24 24.34
CA VAL A 646 33.41 -19.01 25.78
C VAL A 646 34.90 -19.01 26.16
N LYS A 647 35.31 -18.03 26.96
CA LYS A 647 36.61 -18.04 27.66
C LYS A 647 36.32 -18.20 29.14
N GLU A 648 36.98 -19.16 29.80
CA GLU A 648 36.69 -19.48 31.20
C GLU A 648 37.59 -18.71 32.18
N ASN A 649 38.73 -18.16 31.75
CA ASN A 649 39.72 -17.56 32.65
C ASN A 649 40.30 -16.23 32.11
N GLY A 650 40.43 -15.21 32.97
CA GLY A 650 41.11 -13.94 32.65
C GLY A 650 40.72 -12.77 33.56
N SER A 651 41.37 -11.62 33.38
CA SER A 651 40.93 -10.34 33.97
C SER A 651 39.74 -9.75 33.20
N ARG A 652 39.07 -8.71 33.72
CA ARG A 652 38.05 -7.95 32.97
C ARG A 652 38.51 -7.57 31.57
N LEU A 653 39.74 -7.07 31.45
CA LEU A 653 40.31 -6.67 30.17
C LEU A 653 40.50 -7.86 29.21
N ASP A 654 40.88 -9.05 29.71
CA ASP A 654 41.04 -10.26 28.89
C ASP A 654 39.73 -10.72 28.24
N HIS A 655 38.62 -10.52 28.93
CA HIS A 655 37.28 -10.84 28.46
C HIS A 655 36.74 -9.84 27.44
N LEU A 656 37.28 -8.63 27.35
CA LEU A 656 36.84 -7.64 26.36
C LEU A 656 37.38 -7.93 24.95
N PHE A 657 38.56 -8.54 24.82
CA PHE A 657 39.20 -8.79 23.52
C PHE A 657 39.04 -10.23 23.03
N LYS A 658 38.95 -10.43 21.70
CA LYS A 658 38.88 -11.79 21.11
C LYS A 658 40.15 -12.60 21.43
N LYS A 659 41.32 -12.01 21.22
CA LYS A 659 42.62 -12.54 21.67
C LYS A 659 43.01 -11.87 22.99
N ALA A 660 43.89 -12.48 23.77
CA ALA A 660 44.43 -11.82 24.95
C ALA A 660 45.04 -10.45 24.55
N PRO A 661 44.76 -9.36 25.27
CA PRO A 661 45.34 -8.05 24.98
C PRO A 661 46.86 -8.11 24.99
N SER A 662 47.49 -7.44 24.04
CA SER A 662 48.96 -7.29 24.01
C SER A 662 49.46 -6.53 25.25
N LYS A 663 50.76 -6.64 25.58
CA LYS A 663 51.37 -5.89 26.70
C LYS A 663 51.10 -4.39 26.59
N PHE A 664 51.17 -3.86 25.37
CA PHE A 664 50.87 -2.46 25.06
C PHE A 664 49.39 -2.12 25.36
N GLN A 665 48.45 -2.93 24.87
CA GLN A 665 47.02 -2.72 25.15
C GLN A 665 46.70 -2.84 26.64
N ARG A 666 47.34 -3.75 27.38
CA ARG A 666 47.19 -3.81 28.84
C ARG A 666 47.62 -2.50 29.50
N SER A 667 48.82 -2.02 29.20
CA SER A 667 49.32 -0.73 29.73
C SER A 667 48.42 0.44 29.36
N MET A 668 47.85 0.45 28.14
CA MET A 668 46.99 1.52 27.66
C MET A 668 45.61 1.53 28.33
N TYR A 669 44.96 0.38 28.44
CA TYR A 669 43.55 0.25 28.83
C TYR A 669 43.33 -0.07 30.32
N ALA A 670 44.32 -0.65 31.00
CA ALA A 670 44.24 -0.96 32.43
C ALA A 670 43.76 0.24 33.28
N PRO A 671 44.26 1.47 33.09
CA PRO A 671 43.86 2.60 33.94
C PRO A 671 42.38 3.00 33.84
N VAL A 672 41.67 2.56 32.80
CA VAL A 672 40.30 3.02 32.48
C VAL A 672 39.27 1.90 32.37
N VAL A 673 39.67 0.62 32.48
CA VAL A 673 38.74 -0.51 32.31
C VAL A 673 37.65 -0.54 33.38
N ASP A 674 37.98 -0.18 34.62
CA ASP A 674 37.02 -0.12 35.71
C ASP A 674 36.17 1.18 35.71
N GLN A 675 36.38 2.06 34.73
CA GLN A 675 35.61 3.30 34.55
C GLN A 675 34.47 3.16 33.51
N ILE A 676 34.26 1.95 32.96
CA ILE A 676 33.13 1.68 32.06
C ILE A 676 31.83 1.55 32.86
N ARG A 677 30.71 1.89 32.23
CA ARG A 677 29.38 1.70 32.83
C ARG A 677 28.92 0.28 32.57
N ALA A 678 28.76 -0.50 33.63
CA ALA A 678 28.32 -1.89 33.56
C ALA A 678 26.80 -2.02 33.70
N ILE A 679 26.22 -2.97 32.99
CA ILE A 679 24.84 -3.43 33.18
C ILE A 679 24.83 -4.43 34.32
N GLY A 680 24.17 -4.08 35.42
CA GLY A 680 23.77 -5.02 36.47
C GLY A 680 22.38 -5.63 36.21
N HIS A 681 22.02 -6.67 36.97
CA HIS A 681 20.75 -7.39 36.83
C HIS A 681 19.49 -6.49 36.88
N HIS A 682 19.49 -5.43 37.69
CA HIS A 682 18.38 -4.48 37.82
C HIS A 682 18.13 -3.64 36.55
N HIS A 683 19.09 -3.60 35.62
CA HIS A 683 18.90 -2.95 34.31
C HIS A 683 18.16 -3.85 33.32
N LEU A 684 18.06 -5.16 33.56
CA LEU A 684 17.36 -6.10 32.67
C LEU A 684 15.90 -6.25 33.08
N ASP A 685 15.16 -5.14 33.04
CA ASP A 685 13.72 -5.15 33.29
C ASP A 685 12.94 -5.91 32.19
N PRO A 686 11.64 -6.23 32.42
CA PRO A 686 10.85 -6.99 31.44
C PRO A 686 10.79 -6.36 30.05
N ASP A 687 10.81 -5.02 29.95
CA ASP A 687 10.85 -4.31 28.66
C ASP A 687 12.17 -4.59 27.92
N THR A 688 13.30 -4.37 28.58
CA THR A 688 14.63 -4.60 28.00
C THR A 688 14.79 -6.05 27.56
N LEU A 689 14.41 -7.00 28.41
CA LEU A 689 14.45 -8.43 28.10
C LEU A 689 13.48 -8.80 26.97
N GLY A 690 12.31 -8.20 26.93
CA GLY A 690 11.33 -8.35 25.86
C GLY A 690 11.89 -7.90 24.51
N ARG A 691 12.50 -6.71 24.46
CA ARG A 691 13.15 -6.17 23.26
C ARG A 691 14.30 -7.04 22.75
N LEU A 692 15.15 -7.55 23.65
CA LEU A 692 16.25 -8.47 23.30
C LEU A 692 15.72 -9.82 22.79
N SER A 693 14.76 -10.41 23.50
CA SER A 693 14.13 -11.69 23.12
C SER A 693 13.40 -11.60 21.79
N ALA A 694 12.76 -10.45 21.52
CA ALA A 694 12.05 -10.20 20.27
C ALA A 694 12.97 -10.29 19.04
N VAL A 695 14.26 -10.03 19.18
CA VAL A 695 15.23 -10.19 18.09
C VAL A 695 16.03 -11.50 18.18
N GLY A 696 15.70 -12.40 19.11
CA GLY A 696 16.34 -13.70 19.27
C GLY A 696 17.68 -13.65 20.00
N ILE A 697 17.89 -12.64 20.85
CA ILE A 697 18.95 -12.65 21.87
C ILE A 697 18.43 -13.41 23.08
N ASP A 698 19.18 -14.39 23.56
CA ASP A 698 18.84 -15.17 24.74
C ASP A 698 19.11 -14.37 26.03
N PRO A 699 18.07 -14.00 26.80
CA PRO A 699 18.21 -13.28 28.06
C PRO A 699 19.12 -13.97 29.07
N GLU A 700 19.08 -15.29 29.16
CA GLU A 700 19.83 -16.05 30.15
C GLU A 700 21.33 -16.02 29.83
N SER A 701 21.69 -16.08 28.54
CA SER A 701 23.07 -15.84 28.12
C SER A 701 23.56 -14.43 28.50
N VAL A 702 22.72 -13.39 28.40
CA VAL A 702 23.12 -12.02 28.79
C VAL A 702 23.30 -11.94 30.30
N LYS A 703 22.35 -12.45 31.09
CA LYS A 703 22.44 -12.52 32.56
C LYS A 703 23.67 -13.30 33.03
N LYS A 704 23.97 -14.44 32.40
CA LYS A 704 25.18 -15.22 32.67
C LYS A 704 26.44 -14.40 32.43
N ASN A 705 26.51 -13.67 31.32
CA ASN A 705 27.67 -12.84 31.01
C ASN A 705 27.83 -11.66 31.98
N ILE A 706 26.72 -11.10 32.50
CA ILE A 706 26.76 -10.11 33.59
C ILE A 706 27.35 -10.73 34.86
N GLY A 707 26.86 -11.90 35.29
CA GLY A 707 27.39 -12.58 36.47
C GLY A 707 28.87 -12.95 36.34
N VAL A 708 29.30 -13.37 35.14
CA VAL A 708 30.74 -13.56 34.84
C VAL A 708 31.48 -12.24 35.04
N TRP A 709 31.02 -11.14 34.43
CA TRP A 709 31.66 -9.83 34.54
C TRP A 709 31.80 -9.33 35.98
N GLU A 710 30.77 -9.50 36.79
CA GLU A 710 30.74 -9.12 38.21
C GLU A 710 31.72 -9.95 39.04
N GLY A 711 31.92 -11.23 38.70
CA GLY A 711 32.89 -12.11 39.35
C GLY A 711 34.36 -11.90 38.92
N LEU A 712 34.61 -11.18 37.83
CA LEU A 712 35.98 -10.88 37.39
C LEU A 712 36.63 -9.85 38.32
N LYS A 713 37.88 -10.13 38.72
CA LYS A 713 38.69 -9.20 39.51
C LYS A 713 38.85 -7.86 38.77
N PRO A 714 38.71 -6.71 39.46
CA PRO A 714 39.18 -5.42 38.96
C PRO A 714 40.65 -5.51 38.53
N PHE A 715 41.06 -4.66 37.57
CA PHE A 715 42.40 -4.77 36.98
C PHE A 715 43.49 -4.15 37.86
#